data_AF-A0A061H9C5-F1
#
_entry.id   AF-A0A061H9C5-F1
#
_cell.length_a   1.000
_cell.length_b   1.000
_cell.length_c   1.000
_cell.angle_alpha   90.00
_cell.angle_beta   90.00
_cell.angle_gamma   90.00
#
_symmetry.space_group_name_H-M   'P 1'
#
loop_
_entity.id
_entity.type
_entity.pdbx_description
1 polymer ?
#
loop_
_entity_poly.entity_id
_entity_poly.type
_entity_poly.pdbx_seq_one_letter_code
_entity_poly.pdbx_strand_id
1 'polypeptide(L)'
;MFSKAPRFPQRPPDEIPGPNSYDPTEPQAHWKQGVFPDHAATQPRKASSSAANGDSRRVLSSSTKANMPPSATASATATATTQQKHLAKLEQHLARATSTIDDLTHARTQLENEKTDLATELRLAQQREAKLKATLEKSERASAGLKEKSTRYNDLQARLEELQKLHAESKDKRARENKELSRALDAEREKRKAADEHAENLEAEAQRCRDEVRAERERGEKASEQQLARLRKLENEVEGHKQTQARLREQLHQSEQHSAQLVKTLDDERRTLRQASEREQQDLEHRVEELQALLQQAAAGRDEVRLELQDAEAEHEREEAVRSRNLELVARAAGLALAQQKQQADEEKADLRTRLLAAQREELRVRFVAQERMDQIQELVQVVRQVQDDRDAAKAVAICADGDLASLLQERRLDRPAGSGAATESTSEDDGDGDSCGPQDALSDEDDTDALDRLFASDAAAQALEEARFELSIQASRTAQLQDEIAHLHDTLLDTAREHKTTLSTLSQLRAQLDAAVADSAARQAQVDALAAQVGQGEKHRQRLEEALDEMAEARRQLKVQVEANKGLASALSNAKVAEAALVEERNSLTTTVVELEAYREEYERLCTQTRVLVDRHALAETERHALTELTTSLLRHTNPAQKIVYLDRIRRQLDEVQAENVEIKVELERERAWRVEMEAELRMYKAVDAPLSQRQRRAPDRGHR
;
A
#
# COMPACT_ATOMS: atom_id res chain seq x y z
N MET A 1 49.85 -24.62 42.89
CA MET A 1 49.31 -23.42 43.55
C MET A 1 47.80 -23.49 43.47
N PHE A 2 47.12 -23.88 44.55
CA PHE A 2 45.68 -24.15 44.55
C PHE A 2 44.89 -22.85 44.74
N SER A 3 44.00 -22.54 43.80
CA SER A 3 43.05 -21.43 43.88
C SER A 3 42.03 -21.71 44.98
N LYS A 4 41.98 -20.83 45.99
CA LYS A 4 41.03 -20.89 47.10
C LYS A 4 39.61 -20.74 46.57
N ALA A 5 38.84 -21.83 46.59
CA ALA A 5 37.41 -21.80 46.31
C ALA A 5 36.66 -21.05 47.44
N PRO A 6 35.67 -20.21 47.12
CA PRO A 6 34.93 -19.42 48.10
C PRO A 6 33.97 -20.31 48.89
N ARG A 7 34.15 -20.39 50.20
CA ARG A 7 33.39 -21.30 51.09
C ARG A 7 32.01 -20.81 51.51
N PHE A 8 31.52 -19.65 51.04
CA PHE A 8 30.19 -19.16 51.41
C PHE A 8 29.54 -18.39 50.25
N PRO A 9 28.22 -18.57 50.01
CA PRO A 9 27.47 -17.70 49.11
C PRO A 9 27.47 -16.29 49.68
N GLN A 10 27.83 -15.29 48.86
CA GLN A 10 27.73 -13.89 49.25
C GLN A 10 26.27 -13.58 49.58
N ARG A 11 26.02 -12.98 50.74
CA ARG A 11 24.68 -12.53 51.12
C ARG A 11 24.16 -11.56 50.04
N PRO A 12 22.91 -11.68 49.59
CA PRO A 12 22.31 -10.69 48.71
C PRO A 12 22.33 -9.32 49.41
N PRO A 13 22.58 -8.22 48.67
CA PRO A 13 22.58 -6.88 49.23
C PRO A 13 21.21 -6.58 49.85
N ASP A 14 21.20 -6.03 51.06
CA ASP A 14 19.97 -5.60 51.74
C ASP A 14 19.25 -4.54 50.89
N GLU A 15 18.06 -4.85 50.39
CA GLU A 15 17.18 -3.95 49.62
C GLU A 15 16.55 -2.83 50.49
N ILE A 16 16.98 -2.69 51.74
CA ILE A 16 16.51 -1.65 52.64
C ILE A 16 17.53 -0.51 52.60
N PRO A 17 17.22 0.61 51.92
CA PRO A 17 18.10 1.78 51.93
C PRO A 17 18.31 2.23 53.38
N GLY A 18 19.55 2.14 53.85
CA GLY A 18 19.92 2.59 55.18
C GLY A 18 19.61 4.08 55.36
N PRO A 19 19.37 4.56 56.60
CA PRO A 19 18.79 5.88 56.89
C PRO A 19 19.62 7.11 56.46
N ASN A 20 20.72 6.94 55.74
CA ASN A 20 21.58 8.01 55.18
C ASN A 20 21.87 7.84 53.67
N SER A 21 21.12 7.01 52.94
CA SER A 21 21.34 6.77 51.49
C SER A 21 20.59 7.75 50.57
N TYR A 22 19.94 8.77 51.15
CA TYR A 22 19.29 9.84 50.39
C TYR A 22 20.32 10.90 50.02
N ASP A 23 20.92 10.78 48.84
CA ASP A 23 21.79 11.80 48.27
C ASP A 23 20.92 12.84 47.52
N PRO A 24 20.77 14.09 48.01
CA PRO A 24 19.81 15.06 47.47
C PRO A 24 20.25 15.71 46.14
N THR A 25 21.24 15.14 45.44
CA THR A 25 21.81 15.70 44.21
C THR A 25 21.33 15.03 42.92
N GLU A 26 20.48 13.99 43.00
CA GLU A 26 19.89 13.39 41.80
C GLU A 26 18.74 14.26 41.23
N PRO A 27 18.81 14.67 39.94
CA PRO A 27 17.77 15.49 39.32
C PRO A 27 16.46 14.70 39.22
N GLN A 28 15.41 15.23 39.86
CA GLN A 28 14.08 14.64 39.88
C GLN A 28 13.55 14.34 38.47
N ALA A 29 13.26 13.05 38.24
CA ALA A 29 12.62 12.56 37.04
C ALA A 29 11.16 13.06 36.94
N HIS A 30 10.82 13.59 35.77
CA HIS A 30 9.72 14.53 35.50
C HIS A 30 8.36 13.82 35.23
N TRP A 31 8.14 12.63 35.77
CA TRP A 31 7.03 11.76 35.39
C TRP A 31 5.76 11.88 36.25
N LYS A 32 5.56 13.02 36.93
CA LYS A 32 4.28 13.35 37.57
C LYS A 32 3.72 14.67 37.05
N GLN A 33 3.29 14.68 35.80
CA GLN A 33 2.19 15.54 35.37
C GLN A 33 1.00 14.66 35.05
N GLY A 34 0.05 14.69 35.97
CA GLY A 34 -1.19 13.95 35.91
C GLY A 34 -2.01 14.33 34.69
N VAL A 35 -2.56 13.30 34.09
CA VAL A 35 -3.73 13.33 33.24
C VAL A 35 -4.89 13.90 34.06
N PHE A 36 -5.37 15.08 33.69
CA PHE A 36 -6.73 15.52 34.01
C PHE A 36 -7.59 15.31 32.76
N PRO A 37 -8.64 14.47 32.79
CA PRO A 37 -9.73 14.55 31.84
C PRO A 37 -10.81 15.52 32.35
N ASP A 38 -11.53 16.09 31.38
CA ASP A 38 -12.82 16.78 31.49
C ASP A 38 -12.87 18.17 32.14
N HIS A 39 -12.99 19.19 31.29
CA HIS A 39 -14.15 20.09 31.30
C HIS A 39 -14.36 20.75 29.92
N ALA A 40 -15.59 20.61 29.42
CA ALA A 40 -16.07 21.21 28.18
C ALA A 40 -16.42 22.71 28.34
N ALA A 41 -16.50 23.37 27.18
CA ALA A 41 -17.23 24.61 26.90
C ALA A 41 -16.77 25.89 27.60
N THR A 42 -16.20 26.81 26.82
CA THR A 42 -16.75 28.18 26.64
C THR A 42 -16.00 28.93 25.54
N GLN A 43 -16.79 29.60 24.70
CA GLN A 43 -16.38 30.52 23.64
C GLN A 43 -15.47 31.66 24.15
N PRO A 44 -14.65 32.29 23.29
CA PRO A 44 -14.31 33.68 23.45
C PRO A 44 -15.12 34.57 22.50
N ARG A 45 -15.90 35.41 23.18
CA ARG A 45 -16.60 36.63 22.82
C ARG A 45 -16.04 37.46 21.64
N LYS A 46 -17.03 37.95 20.89
CA LYS A 46 -17.08 39.21 20.11
C LYS A 46 -16.84 40.46 20.97
N ALA A 47 -16.49 41.54 20.25
CA ALA A 47 -16.39 42.97 20.62
C ALA A 47 -15.04 43.37 21.25
N SER A 48 -14.35 44.45 20.87
CA SER A 48 -14.71 45.67 20.14
C SER A 48 -13.43 46.44 19.78
N SER A 49 -13.33 47.04 18.60
CA SER A 49 -12.68 48.34 18.47
C SER A 49 -13.37 49.15 17.37
N SER A 50 -13.96 50.24 17.83
CA SER A 50 -14.71 51.23 17.07
C SER A 50 -13.78 52.17 16.32
N ALA A 51 -14.31 52.68 15.22
CA ALA A 51 -14.13 54.02 14.68
C ALA A 51 -13.27 55.01 15.50
N ALA A 52 -12.24 55.54 14.85
CA ALA A 52 -11.84 56.95 14.94
C ALA A 52 -10.75 57.24 13.88
N ASN A 53 -10.75 58.49 13.42
CA ASN A 53 -9.74 59.14 12.58
C ASN A 53 -9.88 58.94 11.07
N GLY A 54 -10.76 59.76 10.52
CA GLY A 54 -10.36 60.54 9.36
C GLY A 54 -9.21 61.45 9.76
N ASP A 55 -8.20 61.58 8.90
CA ASP A 55 -7.46 62.81 8.83
C ASP A 55 -6.92 63.05 7.42
N SER A 56 -7.42 64.14 6.88
CA SER A 56 -6.95 64.92 5.76
C SER A 56 -5.42 65.03 5.71
N ARG A 57 -4.80 64.62 4.59
CA ARG A 57 -3.63 65.33 4.06
C ARG A 57 -3.70 65.50 2.54
N ARG A 58 -4.14 66.70 2.18
CA ARG A 58 -3.84 67.42 0.93
C ARG A 58 -2.32 67.45 0.67
N VAL A 59 -1.94 67.26 -0.59
CA VAL A 59 -0.74 67.83 -1.23
C VAL A 59 -1.21 68.26 -2.62
N LEU A 60 -1.63 69.52 -2.82
CA LEU A 60 -0.85 70.64 -3.38
C LEU A 60 -0.17 70.31 -4.73
N SER A 61 -0.76 70.79 -5.84
CA SER A 61 -0.03 71.55 -6.88
C SER A 61 -0.97 72.13 -7.97
N SER A 62 -0.76 73.43 -8.25
CA SER A 62 -1.06 74.25 -9.45
C SER A 62 -2.45 74.12 -10.10
N SER A 63 -3.40 75.08 -10.05
CA SER A 63 -3.35 76.55 -10.10
C SER A 63 -2.63 77.12 -11.32
N THR A 64 -3.36 77.26 -12.43
CA THR A 64 -3.33 78.44 -13.32
C THR A 64 -4.55 78.44 -14.26
N LYS A 65 -5.65 79.07 -13.81
CA LYS A 65 -6.62 79.71 -14.72
C LYS A 65 -6.07 81.11 -15.01
N ALA A 66 -5.81 81.41 -16.27
CA ALA A 66 -5.53 82.76 -16.73
C ALA A 66 -6.60 83.18 -17.76
N ASN A 67 -7.09 84.39 -17.53
CA ASN A 67 -8.11 85.14 -18.25
C ASN A 67 -7.66 85.64 -19.63
N MET A 68 -8.64 85.77 -20.54
CA MET A 68 -8.77 86.78 -21.61
C MET A 68 -7.78 86.72 -22.80
N PRO A 69 -8.09 87.31 -23.99
CA PRO A 69 -9.18 88.24 -24.32
C PRO A 69 -10.04 87.89 -25.56
N PRO A 70 -11.08 88.68 -25.86
CA PRO A 70 -11.85 88.63 -27.10
C PRO A 70 -11.16 89.43 -28.22
N SER A 71 -11.37 89.07 -29.48
CA SER A 71 -11.18 90.01 -30.59
C SER A 71 -12.10 89.70 -31.74
N ALA A 72 -12.82 90.73 -32.17
CA ALA A 72 -13.79 90.73 -33.24
C ALA A 72 -13.18 91.33 -34.52
N THR A 73 -13.76 90.92 -35.66
CA THR A 73 -14.00 91.70 -36.90
C THR A 73 -12.84 92.23 -37.76
N ALA A 74 -12.82 91.78 -39.03
CA ALA A 74 -12.81 92.57 -40.29
C ALA A 74 -11.98 91.81 -41.37
N SER A 75 -12.58 91.27 -42.43
CA SER A 75 -13.02 91.91 -43.69
C SER A 75 -11.93 91.98 -44.77
N ALA A 76 -12.29 91.52 -45.98
CA ALA A 76 -11.61 91.62 -47.28
C ALA A 76 -10.28 90.84 -47.40
N THR A 77 -10.08 89.89 -48.33
CA THR A 77 -9.98 90.14 -49.77
C THR A 77 -9.92 88.79 -50.51
N ALA A 78 -10.59 88.71 -51.65
CA ALA A 78 -10.53 87.59 -52.57
C ALA A 78 -9.15 87.52 -53.25
N THR A 79 -8.42 86.41 -53.04
CA THR A 79 -7.44 85.72 -53.95
C THR A 79 -6.52 84.74 -53.17
N ALA A 80 -7.06 83.79 -52.39
CA ALA A 80 -6.22 82.90 -51.54
C ALA A 80 -6.78 81.47 -51.30
N THR A 81 -7.55 80.91 -52.25
CA THR A 81 -8.28 79.63 -52.07
C THR A 81 -7.42 78.36 -52.08
N THR A 82 -6.11 78.45 -52.38
CA THR A 82 -5.17 77.31 -52.33
C THR A 82 -4.35 77.25 -51.04
N GLN A 83 -3.95 78.39 -50.45
CA GLN A 83 -3.17 78.42 -49.21
C GLN A 83 -4.03 78.14 -47.97
N GLN A 84 -5.28 78.59 -47.91
CA GLN A 84 -6.20 78.26 -46.81
C GLN A 84 -6.58 76.77 -46.79
N LYS A 85 -6.71 76.12 -47.96
CA LYS A 85 -6.91 74.66 -48.02
C LYS A 85 -5.69 73.89 -47.52
N HIS A 86 -4.48 74.42 -47.71
CA HIS A 86 -3.26 73.81 -47.19
C HIS A 86 -3.14 73.98 -45.67
N LEU A 87 -3.44 75.17 -45.13
CA LEU A 87 -3.48 75.40 -43.69
C LEU A 87 -4.56 74.57 -42.99
N ALA A 88 -5.78 74.50 -43.54
CA ALA A 88 -6.83 73.65 -43.01
C ALA A 88 -6.46 72.15 -43.04
N LYS A 89 -5.73 71.69 -44.06
CA LYS A 89 -5.18 70.33 -44.11
C LYS A 89 -4.12 70.10 -43.04
N LEU A 90 -3.21 71.05 -42.83
CA LEU A 90 -2.19 70.96 -41.78
C LEU A 90 -2.83 70.96 -40.38
N GLU A 91 -3.84 71.80 -40.15
CA GLU A 91 -4.62 71.81 -38.91
C GLU A 91 -5.37 70.48 -38.72
N GLN A 92 -5.95 69.92 -39.77
CA GLN A 92 -6.59 68.60 -39.71
C GLN A 92 -5.57 67.48 -39.45
N HIS A 93 -4.37 67.54 -40.03
CA HIS A 93 -3.29 66.58 -39.77
C HIS A 93 -2.75 66.71 -38.35
N LEU A 94 -2.61 67.94 -37.84
CA LEU A 94 -2.23 68.19 -36.45
C LEU A 94 -3.32 67.68 -35.50
N ALA A 95 -4.59 67.96 -35.76
CA ALA A 95 -5.71 67.46 -34.95
C ALA A 95 -5.78 65.92 -34.94
N ARG A 96 -5.50 65.27 -36.08
CA ARG A 96 -5.40 63.81 -36.15
C ARG A 96 -4.19 63.29 -35.38
N ALA A 97 -3.02 63.92 -35.54
CA ALA A 97 -1.82 63.53 -34.82
C ALA A 97 -1.98 63.72 -33.30
N THR A 98 -2.62 64.80 -32.84
CA THR A 98 -2.92 65.01 -31.42
C THR A 98 -3.92 63.97 -30.92
N SER A 99 -4.97 63.65 -31.69
CA SER A 99 -5.90 62.57 -31.33
C SER A 99 -5.20 61.22 -31.22
N THR A 100 -4.30 60.89 -32.16
CA THR A 100 -3.52 59.64 -32.09
C THR A 100 -2.56 59.64 -30.90
N ILE A 101 -1.95 60.78 -30.55
CA ILE A 101 -1.14 60.88 -29.34
C ILE A 101 -2.00 60.66 -28.10
N ASP A 102 -3.17 61.28 -28.01
CA ASP A 102 -4.09 61.12 -26.88
C ASP A 102 -4.56 59.66 -26.75
N ASP A 103 -4.94 59.01 -27.86
CA ASP A 103 -5.32 57.59 -27.90
C ASP A 103 -4.16 56.68 -27.47
N LEU A 104 -2.94 56.95 -27.92
CA LEU A 104 -1.75 56.19 -27.52
C LEU A 104 -1.39 56.42 -26.05
N THR A 105 -1.61 57.62 -25.51
CA THR A 105 -1.42 57.89 -24.07
C THR A 105 -2.48 57.19 -23.23
N HIS A 106 -3.73 57.14 -23.68
CA HIS A 106 -4.78 56.36 -23.05
C HIS A 106 -4.47 54.85 -23.09
N ALA A 107 -4.07 54.31 -24.24
CA ALA A 107 -3.66 52.90 -24.34
C ALA A 107 -2.45 52.59 -23.44
N ARG A 108 -1.47 53.49 -23.37
CA ARG A 108 -0.31 53.33 -22.47
C ARG A 108 -0.73 53.31 -21.00
N THR A 109 -1.57 54.24 -20.57
CA THR A 109 -2.05 54.29 -19.18
C THR A 109 -2.89 53.06 -18.83
N GLN A 110 -3.70 52.56 -19.77
CA GLN A 110 -4.45 51.32 -19.58
C GLN A 110 -3.51 50.12 -19.41
N LEU A 111 -2.51 49.95 -20.28
CA LEU A 111 -1.52 48.88 -20.15
C LEU A 111 -0.68 48.99 -18.86
N GLU A 112 -0.42 50.21 -18.39
CA GLU A 112 0.28 50.45 -17.13
C GLU A 112 -0.58 50.04 -15.93
N ASN A 113 -1.89 50.32 -15.95
CA ASN A 113 -2.84 49.85 -14.95
C ASN A 113 -2.97 48.31 -14.96
N GLU A 114 -3.13 47.70 -16.13
CA GLU A 114 -3.18 46.24 -16.27
C GLU A 114 -1.90 45.56 -15.77
N LYS A 115 -0.73 46.17 -16.03
CA LYS A 115 0.55 45.71 -15.49
C LYS A 115 0.59 45.80 -13.97
N THR A 116 0.04 46.87 -13.37
CA THR A 116 -0.03 46.97 -11.90
C THR A 116 -1.00 45.94 -11.31
N ASP A 117 -2.13 45.69 -11.96
CA ASP A 117 -3.11 44.69 -11.52
C ASP A 117 -2.50 43.28 -11.56
N LEU A 118 -1.87 42.90 -12.67
CA LEU A 118 -1.16 41.63 -12.79
C LEU A 118 -0.04 41.46 -11.74
N ALA A 119 0.67 42.54 -11.41
CA ALA A 119 1.68 42.51 -10.36
C ALA A 119 1.06 42.27 -8.96
N THR A 120 -0.13 42.84 -8.69
CA THR A 120 -0.86 42.56 -7.44
C THR A 120 -1.42 41.15 -7.39
N GLU A 121 -1.94 40.63 -8.50
CA GLU A 121 -2.42 39.25 -8.60
C GLU A 121 -1.29 38.24 -8.40
N LEU A 122 -0.13 38.46 -9.01
CA LEU A 122 1.05 37.62 -8.82
C LEU A 122 1.51 37.62 -7.35
N ARG A 123 1.48 38.78 -6.68
CA ARG A 123 1.78 38.88 -5.24
C ARG A 123 0.76 38.13 -4.38
N LEU A 124 -0.53 38.21 -4.71
CA LEU A 124 -1.59 37.48 -3.99
C LEU A 124 -1.48 35.96 -4.24
N ALA A 125 -1.14 35.54 -5.45
CA ALA A 125 -0.89 34.14 -5.79
C ALA A 125 0.30 33.58 -4.99
N GLN A 126 1.41 34.31 -4.93
CA GLN A 126 2.57 33.94 -4.11
C GLN A 126 2.22 33.85 -2.61
N GLN A 127 1.38 34.76 -2.10
CA GLN A 127 0.91 34.67 -0.71
C GLN A 127 0.01 33.46 -0.45
N ARG A 128 -0.86 33.09 -1.40
CA ARG A 128 -1.69 31.88 -1.32
C ARG A 128 -0.81 30.63 -1.36
N GLU A 129 0.17 30.59 -2.25
CA GLU A 129 1.14 29.49 -2.35
C GLU A 129 1.95 29.33 -1.05
N ALA A 130 2.47 30.43 -0.48
CA ALA A 130 3.18 30.40 0.80
C ALA A 130 2.30 29.90 1.96
N LYS A 131 1.02 30.31 2.00
CA LYS A 131 0.06 29.81 2.99
C LYS A 131 -0.21 28.32 2.81
N LEU A 132 -0.40 27.85 1.57
CA LEU A 132 -0.61 26.43 1.27
C LEU A 132 0.60 25.59 1.66
N LYS A 133 1.82 26.03 1.32
CA LYS A 133 3.07 25.38 1.76
C LYS A 133 3.17 25.28 3.28
N ALA A 134 2.89 26.37 4.00
CA ALA A 134 2.90 26.37 5.46
C ALA A 134 1.84 25.41 6.06
N THR A 135 0.66 25.29 5.46
CA THR A 135 -0.35 24.31 5.90
C THR A 135 0.07 22.86 5.60
N LEU A 136 0.72 22.63 4.45
CA LEU A 136 1.23 21.32 4.05
C LEU A 136 2.34 20.87 5.00
N GLU A 137 3.33 21.71 5.25
CA GLU A 137 4.39 21.44 6.25
C GLU A 137 3.82 21.17 7.65
N LYS A 138 2.78 21.90 8.06
CA LYS A 138 2.12 21.66 9.36
C LYS A 138 1.43 20.29 9.40
N SER A 139 0.81 19.87 8.30
CA SER A 139 0.19 18.55 8.17
C SER A 139 1.23 17.42 8.12
N GLU A 140 2.37 17.64 7.48
CA GLU A 140 3.50 16.71 7.44
C GLU A 140 4.15 16.55 8.82
N ARG A 141 4.34 17.65 9.57
CA ARG A 141 4.83 17.57 10.96
C ARG A 141 3.83 16.83 11.86
N ALA A 142 2.53 17.04 11.66
CA ALA A 142 1.50 16.32 12.41
C ALA A 142 1.47 14.82 12.07
N SER A 143 1.64 14.45 10.80
CA SER A 143 1.68 13.06 10.36
C SER A 143 2.96 12.35 10.81
N ALA A 144 4.11 13.03 10.78
CA ALA A 144 5.37 12.54 11.35
C ALA A 144 5.23 12.29 12.86
N GLY A 145 4.61 13.21 13.60
CA GLY A 145 4.32 13.03 15.04
C GLY A 145 3.35 11.88 15.34
N LEU A 146 2.40 11.59 14.45
CA LEU A 146 1.53 10.42 14.57
C LEU A 146 2.28 9.12 14.29
N LYS A 147 3.19 9.10 13.30
CA LYS A 147 4.06 7.95 13.03
C LYS A 147 4.96 7.64 14.23
N GLU A 148 5.58 8.65 14.84
CA GLU A 148 6.37 8.46 16.07
C GLU A 148 5.54 7.96 17.25
N LYS A 149 4.29 8.39 17.38
CA LYS A 149 3.38 7.85 18.42
C LYS A 149 2.98 6.42 18.12
N SER A 150 2.76 6.08 16.85
CA SER A 150 2.46 4.72 16.41
C SER A 150 3.63 3.77 16.65
N THR A 151 4.86 4.19 16.38
CA THR A 151 6.05 3.37 16.67
C THR A 151 6.22 3.16 18.16
N ARG A 152 6.05 4.20 18.99
CA ARG A 152 6.06 4.07 20.45
C ARG A 152 4.95 3.15 20.97
N TYR A 153 3.76 3.19 20.37
CA TYR A 153 2.67 2.28 20.73
C TYR A 153 3.03 0.83 20.40
N ASN A 154 3.61 0.58 19.21
CA ASN A 154 4.08 -0.73 18.82
C ASN A 154 5.21 -1.24 19.73
N ASP A 155 6.16 -0.37 20.12
CA ASP A 155 7.23 -0.71 21.07
C ASP A 155 6.67 -1.07 22.45
N LEU A 156 5.65 -0.32 22.92
CA LEU A 156 4.97 -0.62 24.17
C LEU A 156 4.17 -1.93 24.09
N GLN A 157 3.54 -2.20 22.95
CA GLN A 157 2.81 -3.44 22.71
C GLN A 157 3.78 -4.64 22.67
N ALA A 158 4.92 -4.51 21.98
CA ALA A 158 5.99 -5.52 21.98
C ALA A 158 6.53 -5.80 23.39
N ARG A 159 6.76 -4.75 24.19
CA ARG A 159 7.17 -4.90 25.61
C ARG A 159 6.11 -5.58 26.47
N LEU A 160 4.83 -5.32 26.20
CA LEU A 160 3.71 -5.99 26.87
C LEU A 160 3.66 -7.48 26.52
N GLU A 161 3.85 -7.82 25.24
CA GLU A 161 3.92 -9.21 24.77
C GLU A 161 5.14 -9.95 25.34
N GLU A 162 6.30 -9.29 25.41
CA GLU A 162 7.50 -9.83 26.08
C GLU A 162 7.28 -10.06 27.57
N LEU A 163 6.65 -9.11 28.28
CA LEU A 163 6.29 -9.27 29.70
C LEU A 163 5.31 -10.42 29.90
N GLN A 164 4.33 -10.58 29.02
CA GLN A 164 3.39 -11.70 29.05
C GLN A 164 4.09 -13.03 28.80
N LYS A 165 5.03 -13.10 27.84
CA LYS A 165 5.86 -14.29 27.59
C LYS A 165 6.73 -14.63 28.80
N LEU A 166 7.44 -13.65 29.38
CA LEU A 166 8.24 -13.85 30.58
C LEU A 166 7.39 -14.32 31.77
N HIS A 167 6.17 -13.80 31.92
CA HIS A 167 5.26 -14.26 32.96
C HIS A 167 4.77 -15.69 32.72
N ALA A 168 4.48 -16.07 31.46
CA ALA A 168 4.13 -17.44 31.09
C ALA A 168 5.30 -18.40 31.33
N GLU A 169 6.51 -18.04 30.89
CA GLU A 169 7.74 -18.81 31.11
C GLU A 169 8.06 -18.96 32.61
N SER A 170 7.91 -17.90 33.39
CA SER A 170 8.07 -17.93 34.85
C SER A 170 7.04 -18.84 35.53
N LYS A 171 5.78 -18.80 35.07
CA LYS A 171 4.71 -19.68 35.56
C LYS A 171 4.99 -21.14 35.21
N ASP A 172 5.43 -21.42 33.99
CA ASP A 172 5.80 -22.76 33.54
C ASP A 172 7.02 -23.29 34.28
N LYS A 173 8.02 -22.44 34.54
CA LYS A 173 9.19 -22.79 35.35
C LYS A 173 8.78 -23.17 36.77
N ARG A 174 7.95 -22.35 37.44
CA ARG A 174 7.39 -22.69 38.77
C ARG A 174 6.54 -23.95 38.74
N ALA A 175 5.79 -24.20 37.67
CA ALA A 175 5.01 -25.42 37.52
C ALA A 175 5.91 -26.67 37.34
N ARG A 176 7.04 -26.55 36.64
CA ARG A 176 8.05 -27.62 36.53
C ARG A 176 8.74 -27.86 37.86
N GLU A 177 9.18 -26.81 38.54
CA GLU A 177 9.78 -26.89 39.89
C GLU A 177 8.80 -27.55 40.89
N ASN A 178 7.51 -27.19 40.87
CA ASN A 178 6.51 -27.85 41.70
C ASN A 178 6.31 -29.33 41.33
N LYS A 179 6.35 -29.70 40.05
CA LYS A 179 6.28 -31.11 39.62
C LYS A 179 7.52 -31.89 40.05
N GLU A 180 8.70 -31.29 39.96
CA GLU A 180 9.96 -31.90 40.41
C GLU A 180 9.98 -32.07 41.93
N LEU A 181 9.58 -31.05 42.69
CA LEU A 181 9.43 -31.13 44.14
C LEU A 181 8.39 -32.19 44.54
N SER A 182 7.26 -32.29 43.82
CA SER A 182 6.25 -33.33 44.08
C SER A 182 6.80 -34.73 43.82
N ARG A 183 7.51 -34.93 42.70
CA ARG A 183 8.19 -36.20 42.38
C ARG A 183 9.26 -36.55 43.40
N ALA A 184 10.03 -35.57 43.88
CA ALA A 184 11.03 -35.78 44.91
C ALA A 184 10.40 -36.17 46.25
N LEU A 185 9.27 -35.56 46.60
CA LEU A 185 8.50 -35.87 47.82
C LEU A 185 7.87 -37.26 47.75
N ASP A 186 7.35 -37.66 46.60
CA ASP A 186 6.84 -39.01 46.37
C ASP A 186 7.98 -40.05 46.35
N ALA A 187 9.14 -39.73 45.78
CA ALA A 187 10.32 -40.60 45.85
C ALA A 187 10.85 -40.75 47.29
N GLU A 188 10.80 -39.70 48.11
CA GLU A 188 11.10 -39.77 49.56
C GLU A 188 10.09 -40.66 50.29
N ARG A 189 8.80 -40.56 49.97
CA ARG A 189 7.76 -41.43 50.54
C ARG A 189 7.95 -42.89 50.15
N GLU A 190 8.27 -43.17 48.89
CA GLU A 190 8.58 -44.52 48.43
C GLU A 190 9.87 -45.06 49.05
N LYS A 191 10.89 -44.21 49.24
CA LYS A 191 12.10 -44.60 50.01
C LYS A 191 11.78 -44.91 51.47
N ARG A 192 10.89 -44.15 52.11
CA ARG A 192 10.44 -44.44 53.48
C ARG A 192 9.64 -45.73 53.54
N LYS A 193 8.70 -45.96 52.61
CA LYS A 193 7.99 -47.24 52.50
C LYS A 193 8.94 -48.40 52.27
N ALA A 194 9.90 -48.26 51.36
CA ALA A 194 10.91 -49.30 51.11
C ALA A 194 11.82 -49.51 52.33
N ALA A 195 12.11 -48.47 53.12
CA ALA A 195 12.85 -48.60 54.37
C ALA A 195 12.01 -49.27 55.47
N ASP A 196 10.71 -48.98 55.54
CA ASP A 196 9.77 -49.60 56.47
C ASP A 196 9.56 -51.08 56.09
N GLU A 197 9.39 -51.39 54.80
CA GLU A 197 9.33 -52.77 54.27
C GLU A 197 10.66 -53.51 54.48
N HIS A 198 11.80 -52.83 54.34
CA HIS A 198 13.11 -53.42 54.65
C HIS A 198 13.27 -53.66 56.16
N ALA A 199 12.73 -52.80 57.02
CA ALA A 199 12.71 -53.00 58.47
C ALA A 199 11.80 -54.17 58.86
N GLU A 200 10.60 -54.28 58.28
CA GLU A 200 9.68 -55.41 58.47
C GLU A 200 10.29 -56.72 57.94
N ASN A 201 10.98 -56.69 56.81
CA ASN A 201 11.69 -57.85 56.27
C ASN A 201 12.88 -58.25 57.16
N LEU A 202 13.62 -57.30 57.74
CA LEU A 202 14.69 -57.58 58.71
C LEU A 202 14.14 -58.14 60.03
N GLU A 203 12.96 -57.71 60.47
CA GLU A 203 12.28 -58.29 61.63
C GLU A 203 11.76 -59.71 61.35
N ALA A 204 11.22 -59.95 60.16
CA ALA A 204 10.79 -61.27 59.70
C ALA A 204 11.98 -62.22 59.49
N GLU A 205 13.10 -61.74 58.97
CA GLU A 205 14.35 -62.50 58.83
C GLU A 205 15.03 -62.73 60.19
N ALA A 206 14.95 -61.79 61.13
CA ALA A 206 15.40 -62.01 62.50
C ALA A 206 14.54 -63.04 63.24
N GLN A 207 13.24 -63.15 62.94
CA GLN A 207 12.36 -64.23 63.42
C GLN A 207 12.69 -65.57 62.74
N ARG A 208 12.92 -65.58 61.43
CA ARG A 208 13.34 -66.80 60.70
C ARG A 208 14.71 -67.31 61.13
N CYS A 209 15.69 -66.44 61.37
CA CYS A 209 16.99 -66.80 61.94
C CYS A 209 16.87 -67.38 63.36
N ARG A 210 15.91 -66.93 64.18
CA ARG A 210 15.65 -67.53 65.51
C ARG A 210 15.05 -68.93 65.42
N ASP A 211 14.25 -69.20 64.38
CA ASP A 211 13.66 -70.51 64.13
C ASP A 211 14.63 -71.47 63.39
N GLU A 212 15.49 -70.93 62.52
CA GLU A 212 16.53 -71.68 61.81
C GLU A 212 17.69 -72.08 62.72
N VAL A 213 18.13 -71.23 63.66
CA VAL A 213 19.14 -71.61 64.67
C VAL A 213 18.67 -72.72 65.62
N ARG A 214 17.34 -72.92 65.77
CA ARG A 214 16.77 -74.09 66.45
C ARG A 214 16.73 -75.35 65.57
N ALA A 215 16.58 -75.21 64.25
CA ALA A 215 16.52 -76.32 63.30
C ALA A 215 17.91 -76.77 62.79
N GLU A 216 18.92 -75.89 62.75
CA GLU A 216 20.28 -76.19 62.31
C GLU A 216 21.09 -77.01 63.32
N ARG A 217 20.72 -76.97 64.62
CA ARG A 217 21.28 -77.88 65.63
C ARG A 217 20.92 -79.35 65.41
N GLU A 218 19.89 -79.65 64.62
CA GLU A 218 19.46 -81.02 64.30
C GLU A 218 19.86 -81.48 62.88
N ARG A 219 20.34 -80.57 62.01
CA ARG A 219 20.70 -80.89 60.61
C ARG A 219 22.20 -80.82 60.29
N GLY A 220 23.02 -80.30 61.21
CA GLY A 220 24.49 -80.21 61.05
C GLY A 220 25.19 -81.55 60.79
N GLU A 221 24.60 -82.68 61.21
CA GLU A 221 25.19 -84.01 60.99
C GLU A 221 24.88 -84.63 59.62
N LYS A 222 23.98 -84.05 58.81
CA LYS A 222 23.56 -84.62 57.50
C LYS A 222 23.93 -83.75 56.28
N ALA A 223 24.52 -82.58 56.48
CA ALA A 223 24.76 -81.60 55.41
C ALA A 223 26.14 -81.69 54.75
N SER A 224 27.15 -82.30 55.39
CA SER A 224 28.50 -82.36 54.81
C SER A 224 28.59 -83.31 53.60
N GLU A 225 27.71 -84.31 53.49
CA GLU A 225 27.66 -85.23 52.35
C GLU A 225 26.92 -84.65 51.13
N GLN A 226 26.05 -83.65 51.29
CA GLN A 226 25.29 -83.04 50.18
C GLN A 226 26.03 -81.86 49.50
N GLN A 227 27.02 -81.27 50.15
CA GLN A 227 27.79 -80.14 49.62
C GLN A 227 28.68 -80.53 48.43
N LEU A 228 29.19 -81.77 48.39
CA LEU A 228 30.00 -82.29 47.27
C LEU A 228 29.16 -82.58 46.00
N ALA A 229 27.85 -82.80 46.12
CA ALA A 229 26.95 -83.02 44.98
C ALA A 229 26.42 -81.71 44.36
N ARG A 230 26.35 -80.61 45.12
CA ARG A 230 25.89 -79.29 44.63
C ARG A 230 26.97 -78.55 43.84
N LEU A 231 28.24 -78.70 44.22
CA LEU A 231 29.36 -78.07 43.51
C LEU A 231 29.49 -78.59 42.06
N ARG A 232 29.21 -79.88 41.82
CA ARG A 232 29.19 -80.46 40.46
C ARG A 232 28.01 -80.01 39.58
N LYS A 233 26.90 -79.52 40.16
CA LYS A 233 25.77 -78.97 39.39
C LYS A 233 26.00 -77.51 39.01
N LEU A 234 26.60 -76.73 39.92
CA LEU A 234 26.95 -75.34 39.67
C LEU A 234 28.03 -75.19 38.58
N GLU A 235 28.96 -76.13 38.46
CA GLU A 235 29.95 -76.13 37.37
C GLU A 235 29.32 -76.32 35.99
N ASN A 236 28.31 -77.18 35.86
CA ASN A 236 27.57 -77.38 34.60
C ASN A 236 26.66 -76.19 34.27
N GLU A 237 26.11 -75.50 35.27
CA GLU A 237 25.32 -74.28 35.09
C GLU A 237 26.19 -73.08 34.65
N VAL A 238 27.42 -72.98 35.16
CA VAL A 238 28.39 -71.95 34.74
C VAL A 238 28.84 -72.16 33.28
N GLU A 239 28.98 -73.40 32.81
CA GLU A 239 29.23 -73.69 31.39
C GLU A 239 28.02 -73.40 30.50
N GLY A 240 26.80 -73.69 30.97
CA GLY A 240 25.56 -73.28 30.31
C GLY A 240 25.44 -71.76 30.18
N HIS A 241 25.77 -71.02 31.24
CA HIS A 241 25.77 -69.56 31.22
C HIS A 241 26.80 -68.98 30.24
N LYS A 242 28.00 -69.56 30.16
CA LYS A 242 29.01 -69.15 29.16
C LYS A 242 28.54 -69.37 27.72
N GLN A 243 27.82 -70.46 27.43
CA GLN A 243 27.26 -70.70 26.10
C GLN A 243 26.10 -69.73 25.77
N THR A 244 25.23 -69.43 26.75
CA THR A 244 24.18 -68.41 26.55
C THR A 244 24.76 -67.00 26.39
N GLN A 245 25.83 -66.66 27.11
CA GLN A 245 26.51 -65.39 26.99
C GLN A 245 27.25 -65.25 25.65
N ALA A 246 27.80 -66.34 25.11
CA ALA A 246 28.35 -66.38 23.76
C ALA A 246 27.27 -66.14 22.70
N ARG A 247 26.10 -66.80 22.82
CA ARG A 247 24.96 -66.58 21.91
C ARG A 247 24.40 -65.17 21.99
N LEU A 248 24.31 -64.58 23.18
CA LEU A 248 23.86 -63.19 23.36
C LEU A 248 24.85 -62.19 22.76
N ARG A 249 26.16 -62.44 22.86
CA ARG A 249 27.18 -61.61 22.20
C ARG A 249 27.11 -61.72 20.68
N GLU A 250 26.82 -62.91 20.16
CA GLU A 250 26.65 -63.13 18.72
C GLU A 250 25.38 -62.46 18.19
N GLN A 251 24.28 -62.50 18.94
CA GLN A 251 23.05 -61.75 18.64
C GLN A 251 23.24 -60.23 18.73
N LEU A 252 24.00 -59.76 19.72
CA LEU A 252 24.36 -58.34 19.84
C LEU A 252 25.19 -57.88 18.64
N HIS A 253 26.16 -58.69 18.22
CA HIS A 253 27.00 -58.38 17.06
C HIS A 253 26.21 -58.40 15.74
N GLN A 254 25.27 -59.34 15.58
CA GLN A 254 24.34 -59.35 14.44
C GLN A 254 23.40 -58.14 14.45
N SER A 255 22.91 -57.72 15.63
CA SER A 255 22.11 -56.50 15.80
C SER A 255 22.91 -55.24 15.46
N GLU A 256 24.18 -55.17 15.85
CA GLU A 256 25.09 -54.06 15.53
C GLU A 256 25.41 -54.00 14.03
N GLN A 257 25.58 -55.15 13.37
CA GLN A 257 25.77 -55.19 11.92
C GLN A 257 24.51 -54.76 11.18
N HIS A 258 23.32 -55.17 11.64
CA HIS A 258 22.05 -54.76 11.05
C HIS A 258 21.78 -53.26 11.28
N SER A 259 22.10 -52.72 12.46
CA SER A 259 21.97 -51.28 12.73
C SER A 259 22.95 -50.46 11.91
N ALA A 260 24.20 -50.93 11.73
CA ALA A 260 25.18 -50.28 10.87
C ALA A 260 24.76 -50.27 9.38
N GLN A 261 24.09 -51.33 8.91
CA GLN A 261 23.52 -51.39 7.56
C GLN A 261 22.35 -50.41 7.39
N LEU A 262 21.44 -50.34 8.37
CA LEU A 262 20.34 -49.36 8.41
C LEU A 262 20.83 -47.92 8.44
N VAL A 263 21.88 -47.62 9.20
CA VAL A 263 22.49 -46.29 9.22
C VAL A 263 23.07 -45.93 7.86
N LYS A 264 23.75 -46.87 7.19
CA LYS A 264 24.24 -46.64 5.82
C LYS A 264 23.11 -46.38 4.83
N THR A 265 22.03 -47.16 4.85
CA THR A 265 20.89 -46.94 3.94
C THR A 265 20.22 -45.59 4.20
N LEU A 266 20.06 -45.19 5.47
CA LEU A 266 19.48 -43.89 5.83
C LEU A 266 20.41 -42.72 5.44
N ASP A 267 21.73 -42.89 5.53
CA ASP A 267 22.69 -41.87 5.10
C ASP A 267 22.71 -41.72 3.58
N ASP A 268 22.58 -42.82 2.84
CA ASP A 268 22.48 -42.78 1.38
C ASP A 268 21.14 -42.17 0.92
N GLU A 269 20.01 -42.52 1.57
CA GLU A 269 18.71 -41.86 1.34
C GLU A 269 18.79 -40.36 1.65
N ARG A 270 19.41 -39.96 2.76
CA ARG A 270 19.64 -38.54 3.08
C ARG A 270 20.47 -37.81 2.04
N ARG A 271 21.49 -38.47 1.47
CA ARG A 271 22.30 -37.88 0.39
C ARG A 271 21.48 -37.72 -0.89
N THR A 272 20.67 -38.71 -1.26
CA THR A 272 19.80 -38.61 -2.45
C THR A 272 18.74 -37.53 -2.30
N LEU A 273 18.11 -37.39 -1.12
CA LEU A 273 17.14 -36.32 -0.85
C LEU A 273 17.79 -34.94 -0.86
N ARG A 274 19.01 -34.78 -0.34
CA ARG A 274 19.75 -33.52 -0.44
C ARG A 274 20.06 -33.14 -1.88
N GLN A 275 20.55 -34.09 -2.67
CA GLN A 275 20.83 -33.87 -4.09
C GLN A 275 19.55 -33.55 -4.89
N ALA A 276 18.43 -34.18 -4.56
CA ALA A 276 17.13 -33.85 -5.17
C ALA A 276 16.69 -32.42 -4.80
N SER A 277 16.78 -32.05 -3.52
CA SER A 277 16.46 -30.69 -3.05
C SER A 277 17.38 -29.62 -3.66
N GLU A 278 18.67 -29.90 -3.84
CA GLU A 278 19.63 -28.97 -4.46
C GLU A 278 19.30 -28.75 -5.95
N ARG A 279 18.89 -29.80 -6.67
CA ARG A 279 18.43 -29.69 -8.07
C ARG A 279 17.14 -28.89 -8.18
N GLU A 280 16.16 -29.14 -7.31
CA GLU A 280 14.92 -28.36 -7.29
C GLU A 280 15.19 -26.88 -6.96
N GLN A 281 16.14 -26.59 -6.07
CA GLN A 281 16.57 -25.21 -5.80
C GLN A 281 17.19 -24.56 -7.03
N GLN A 282 18.09 -25.26 -7.74
CA GLN A 282 18.69 -24.75 -8.97
C GLN A 282 17.65 -24.51 -10.08
N ASP A 283 16.68 -25.41 -10.23
CA ASP A 283 15.59 -25.26 -11.21
C ASP A 283 14.66 -24.08 -10.87
N LEU A 284 14.42 -23.85 -9.57
CA LEU A 284 13.65 -22.70 -9.10
C LEU A 284 14.42 -21.38 -9.28
N GLU A 285 15.72 -21.36 -9.00
CA GLU A 285 16.59 -20.21 -9.25
C GLU A 285 16.60 -19.85 -10.73
N HIS A 286 16.78 -20.84 -11.62
CA HIS A 286 16.73 -20.62 -13.07
C HIS A 286 15.36 -20.06 -13.52
N ARG A 287 14.25 -20.58 -12.99
CA ARG A 287 12.91 -20.06 -13.29
C ARG A 287 12.69 -18.64 -12.76
N VAL A 288 13.26 -18.30 -11.61
CA VAL A 288 13.21 -16.92 -11.09
C VAL A 288 14.00 -15.99 -11.99
N GLU A 289 15.17 -16.39 -12.47
CA GLU A 289 15.96 -15.62 -13.44
C GLU A 289 15.23 -15.45 -14.78
N GLU A 290 14.60 -16.51 -15.30
CA GLU A 290 13.76 -16.43 -16.51
C GLU A 290 12.58 -15.47 -16.33
N LEU A 291 11.85 -15.55 -15.20
CA LEU A 291 10.74 -14.66 -14.91
C LEU A 291 11.20 -13.21 -14.71
N GLN A 292 12.38 -12.99 -14.12
CA GLN A 292 12.97 -11.65 -14.01
C GLN A 292 13.36 -11.10 -15.38
N ALA A 293 13.94 -11.92 -16.27
CA ALA A 293 14.25 -11.51 -17.64
C ALA A 293 12.98 -11.15 -18.43
N LEU A 294 11.91 -11.95 -18.30
CA LEU A 294 10.60 -11.65 -18.91
C LEU A 294 9.98 -10.37 -18.35
N LEU A 295 10.09 -10.12 -17.05
CA LEU A 295 9.63 -8.87 -16.44
C LEU A 295 10.42 -7.65 -16.93
N GLN A 296 11.74 -7.79 -17.10
CA GLN A 296 12.57 -6.73 -17.67
C GLN A 296 12.21 -6.45 -19.13
N GLN A 297 11.98 -7.49 -19.94
CA GLN A 297 11.48 -7.33 -21.31
C GLN A 297 10.10 -6.67 -21.35
N ALA A 298 9.18 -7.06 -20.46
CA ALA A 298 7.87 -6.44 -20.38
C ALA A 298 7.94 -4.97 -19.91
N ALA A 299 8.88 -4.64 -19.01
CA ALA A 299 9.12 -3.26 -18.60
C ALA A 299 9.66 -2.41 -19.76
N ALA A 300 10.64 -2.92 -20.50
CA ALA A 300 11.17 -2.24 -21.69
C ALA A 300 10.05 -2.00 -22.74
N GLY A 301 9.21 -3.00 -23.00
CA GLY A 301 8.07 -2.84 -23.91
C GLY A 301 7.01 -1.82 -23.41
N ARG A 302 6.80 -1.70 -22.10
CA ARG A 302 5.92 -0.65 -21.54
C ARG A 302 6.51 0.75 -21.71
N ASP A 303 7.82 0.89 -21.58
CA ASP A 303 8.50 2.18 -21.78
C ASP A 303 8.47 2.60 -23.26
N GLU A 304 8.61 1.64 -24.19
CA GLU A 304 8.42 1.89 -25.64
C GLU A 304 6.98 2.35 -25.95
N VAL A 305 5.96 1.63 -25.47
CA VAL A 305 4.56 2.03 -25.68
C VAL A 305 4.25 3.38 -25.03
N ARG A 306 4.87 3.69 -23.89
CA ARG A 306 4.73 5.00 -23.23
C ARG A 306 5.36 6.12 -24.05
N LEU A 307 6.52 5.88 -24.66
CA LEU A 307 7.15 6.83 -25.58
C LEU A 307 6.27 7.06 -26.82
N GLU A 308 5.74 6.00 -27.43
CA GLU A 308 4.82 6.10 -28.56
C GLU A 308 3.55 6.88 -28.20
N LEU A 309 3.01 6.69 -26.99
CA LEU A 309 1.85 7.44 -26.51
C LEU A 309 2.18 8.93 -26.34
N GLN A 310 3.36 9.26 -25.79
CA GLN A 310 3.80 10.65 -25.64
C GLN A 310 4.03 11.32 -27.00
N ASP A 311 4.58 10.60 -27.97
CA ASP A 311 4.74 11.10 -29.33
C ASP A 311 3.39 11.33 -30.02
N ALA A 312 2.42 10.42 -29.85
CA ALA A 312 1.06 10.57 -30.37
C ALA A 312 0.31 11.74 -29.70
N GLU A 313 0.47 11.93 -28.39
CA GLU A 313 -0.08 13.09 -27.67
C GLU A 313 0.52 14.40 -28.20
N ALA A 314 1.85 14.44 -28.40
CA ALA A 314 2.52 15.62 -28.96
C ALA A 314 2.10 15.90 -30.42
N GLU A 315 1.85 14.87 -31.22
CA GLU A 315 1.27 15.02 -32.57
C GLU A 315 -0.16 15.56 -32.52
N HIS A 316 -0.99 15.04 -31.61
CA HIS A 316 -2.36 15.54 -31.41
C HIS A 316 -2.36 17.02 -30.99
N GLU A 317 -1.51 17.43 -30.04
CA GLU A 317 -1.36 18.84 -29.65
C GLU A 317 -0.92 19.73 -30.82
N ARG A 318 -0.01 19.24 -31.68
CA ARG A 318 0.38 19.96 -32.91
C ARG A 318 -0.79 20.10 -33.88
N GLU A 319 -1.56 19.04 -34.07
CA GLU A 319 -2.76 19.09 -34.92
C GLU A 319 -3.82 20.04 -34.37
N GLU A 320 -4.08 20.02 -33.06
CA GLU A 320 -5.01 20.95 -32.42
C GLU A 320 -4.54 22.40 -32.54
N ALA A 321 -3.24 22.67 -32.39
CA ALA A 321 -2.68 24.00 -32.61
C ALA A 321 -2.87 24.46 -34.06
N VAL A 322 -2.69 23.56 -35.04
CA VAL A 322 -2.95 23.85 -36.46
C VAL A 322 -4.45 24.07 -36.71
N ARG A 323 -5.33 23.24 -36.16
CA ARG A 323 -6.80 23.40 -36.27
C ARG A 323 -7.27 24.71 -35.65
N SER A 324 -6.78 25.06 -34.47
CA SER A 324 -7.07 26.33 -33.79
C SER A 324 -6.63 27.52 -34.64
N ARG A 325 -5.39 27.49 -35.16
CA ARG A 325 -4.88 28.52 -36.07
C ARG A 325 -5.71 28.63 -37.36
N ASN A 326 -6.16 27.51 -37.92
CA ASN A 326 -7.00 27.51 -39.12
C ASN A 326 -8.39 28.10 -38.81
N LEU A 327 -8.99 27.78 -37.66
CA LEU A 327 -10.24 28.37 -37.21
C LEU A 327 -10.10 29.89 -36.98
N GLU A 328 -8.99 30.36 -36.42
CA GLU A 328 -8.71 31.79 -36.29
C GLU A 328 -8.59 32.48 -37.66
N LEU A 329 -7.92 31.86 -38.63
CA LEU A 329 -7.82 32.38 -39.99
C LEU A 329 -9.18 32.43 -40.69
N VAL A 330 -10.00 31.40 -40.55
CA VAL A 330 -11.37 31.36 -41.08
C VAL A 330 -12.25 32.43 -40.41
N ALA A 331 -12.16 32.58 -39.08
CA ALA A 331 -12.89 33.61 -38.35
C ALA A 331 -12.47 35.03 -38.78
N ARG A 332 -11.17 35.26 -39.00
CA ARG A 332 -10.68 36.54 -39.55
C ARG A 332 -11.18 36.78 -40.97
N ALA A 333 -11.13 35.76 -41.84
CA ALA A 333 -11.63 35.87 -43.21
C ALA A 333 -13.13 36.15 -43.26
N ALA A 334 -13.92 35.45 -42.45
CA ALA A 334 -15.35 35.69 -42.29
C ALA A 334 -15.64 37.10 -41.73
N GLY A 335 -14.85 37.55 -40.75
CA GLY A 335 -14.94 38.91 -40.21
C GLY A 335 -14.66 39.99 -41.25
N LEU A 336 -13.65 39.80 -42.10
CA LEU A 336 -13.34 40.70 -43.21
C LEU A 336 -14.44 40.70 -44.28
N ALA A 337 -14.96 39.52 -44.65
CA ALA A 337 -16.06 39.40 -45.61
C ALA A 337 -17.33 40.10 -45.10
N LEU A 338 -17.66 39.95 -43.82
CA LEU A 338 -18.82 40.59 -43.19
C LEU A 338 -18.63 42.11 -43.09
N ALA A 339 -17.41 42.58 -42.80
CA ALA A 339 -17.08 44.00 -42.84
C ALA A 339 -17.20 44.58 -44.26
N GLN A 340 -16.75 43.85 -45.27
CA GLN A 340 -16.86 44.24 -46.67
C GLN A 340 -18.32 44.27 -47.14
N GLN A 341 -19.12 43.27 -46.78
CA GLN A 341 -20.56 43.24 -47.08
C GLN A 341 -21.29 44.41 -46.39
N LYS A 342 -20.92 44.74 -45.15
CA LYS A 342 -21.48 45.89 -44.44
C LYS A 342 -21.10 47.21 -45.14
N GLN A 343 -19.85 47.34 -45.59
CA GLN A 343 -19.41 48.50 -46.35
C GLN A 343 -20.20 48.63 -47.66
N GLN A 344 -20.39 47.54 -48.41
CA GLN A 344 -21.20 47.53 -49.63
C GLN A 344 -22.65 47.93 -49.34
N ALA A 345 -23.26 47.40 -48.27
CA ALA A 345 -24.62 47.79 -47.87
C ALA A 345 -24.72 49.27 -47.45
N ASP A 346 -23.69 49.83 -46.81
CA ASP A 346 -23.64 51.24 -46.44
C ASP A 346 -23.44 52.14 -47.68
N GLU A 347 -22.64 51.70 -48.66
CA GLU A 347 -22.48 52.36 -49.97
C GLU A 347 -23.78 52.33 -50.77
N GLU A 348 -24.45 51.18 -50.89
CA GLU A 348 -25.76 51.05 -51.52
C GLU A 348 -26.81 51.93 -50.83
N LYS A 349 -26.80 51.98 -49.50
CA LYS A 349 -27.69 52.86 -48.73
C LYS A 349 -27.39 54.33 -48.98
N ALA A 350 -26.12 54.71 -49.14
CA ALA A 350 -25.74 56.07 -49.52
C ALA A 350 -26.22 56.40 -50.95
N ASP A 351 -26.08 55.47 -51.88
CA ASP A 351 -26.55 55.61 -53.27
C ASP A 351 -28.08 55.69 -53.37
N LEU A 352 -28.80 54.90 -52.58
CA LEU A 352 -30.26 55.02 -52.48
C LEU A 352 -30.67 56.37 -51.89
N ARG A 353 -29.95 56.88 -50.90
CA ARG A 353 -30.20 58.22 -50.34
C ARG A 353 -29.93 59.32 -51.37
N THR A 354 -28.87 59.24 -52.17
CA THR A 354 -28.59 60.23 -53.21
C THR A 354 -29.62 60.17 -54.33
N ARG A 355 -30.06 58.98 -54.76
CA ARG A 355 -31.17 58.81 -55.71
C ARG A 355 -32.49 59.35 -55.18
N LEU A 356 -32.81 59.11 -53.91
CA LEU A 356 -34.02 59.65 -53.27
C LEU A 356 -33.99 61.19 -53.25
N LEU A 357 -32.86 61.79 -52.88
CA LEU A 357 -32.69 63.25 -52.91
C LEU A 357 -32.77 63.82 -54.32
N ALA A 358 -32.25 63.12 -55.33
CA ALA A 358 -32.38 63.51 -56.73
C ALA A 358 -33.84 63.45 -57.20
N ALA A 359 -34.58 62.38 -56.86
CA ALA A 359 -36.00 62.27 -57.15
C ALA A 359 -36.83 63.36 -56.47
N GLN A 360 -36.54 63.69 -55.20
CA GLN A 360 -37.19 64.80 -54.50
C GLN A 360 -36.92 66.16 -55.16
N ARG A 361 -35.72 66.39 -55.70
CA ARG A 361 -35.39 67.61 -56.45
C ARG A 361 -36.16 67.70 -57.77
N GLU A 362 -36.27 66.60 -58.50
CA GLU A 362 -37.08 66.55 -59.72
C GLU A 362 -38.57 66.73 -59.42
N GLU A 363 -39.08 66.13 -58.34
CA GLU A 363 -40.46 66.36 -57.89
C GLU A 363 -40.73 67.84 -57.59
N LEU A 364 -39.80 68.51 -56.89
CA LEU A 364 -39.90 69.96 -56.63
C LEU A 364 -39.82 70.78 -57.92
N ARG A 365 -38.98 70.37 -58.88
CA ARG A 365 -38.85 71.03 -60.18
C ARG A 365 -40.13 70.89 -61.00
N VAL A 366 -40.70 69.69 -61.07
CA VAL A 366 -41.97 69.43 -61.75
C VAL A 366 -43.09 70.21 -61.07
N ARG A 367 -43.15 70.26 -59.74
CA ARG A 367 -44.11 71.09 -59.00
C ARG A 367 -43.96 72.57 -59.33
N PHE A 368 -42.73 73.08 -59.39
CA PHE A 368 -42.46 74.48 -59.73
C PHE A 368 -42.91 74.80 -61.16
N VAL A 369 -42.57 73.96 -62.13
CA VAL A 369 -43.03 74.11 -63.52
C VAL A 369 -44.56 74.02 -63.61
N ALA A 370 -45.18 73.08 -62.90
CA ALA A 370 -46.64 72.97 -62.87
C ALA A 370 -47.29 74.23 -62.25
N GLN A 371 -46.65 74.83 -61.24
CA GLN A 371 -47.11 76.07 -60.64
C GLN A 371 -46.94 77.27 -61.59
N GLU A 372 -45.79 77.40 -62.28
CA GLU A 372 -45.61 78.40 -63.33
C GLU A 372 -46.64 78.24 -64.46
N ARG A 373 -46.96 77.00 -64.86
CA ARG A 373 -48.03 76.74 -65.85
C ARG A 373 -49.40 77.11 -65.30
N MET A 374 -49.68 76.86 -64.03
CA MET A 374 -50.93 77.25 -63.40
C MET A 374 -51.06 78.78 -63.33
N ASP A 375 -49.98 79.49 -63.03
CA ASP A 375 -49.94 80.96 -63.02
C ASP A 375 -50.14 81.51 -64.45
N GLN A 376 -49.50 80.93 -65.46
CA GLN A 376 -49.74 81.27 -66.87
C GLN A 376 -51.19 81.02 -67.30
N ILE A 377 -51.80 79.92 -66.85
CA ILE A 377 -53.22 79.64 -67.10
C ILE A 377 -54.08 80.68 -66.41
N GLN A 378 -53.78 81.08 -65.17
CA GLN A 378 -54.50 82.14 -64.48
C GLN A 378 -54.38 83.50 -65.19
N GLU A 379 -53.18 83.84 -65.69
CA GLU A 379 -52.97 85.03 -66.52
C GLU A 379 -53.79 84.97 -67.82
N LEU A 380 -53.76 83.83 -68.53
CA LEU A 380 -54.58 83.64 -69.73
C LEU A 380 -56.08 83.73 -69.43
N VAL A 381 -56.54 83.18 -68.30
CA VAL A 381 -57.94 83.29 -67.86
C VAL A 381 -58.30 84.75 -67.55
N GLN A 382 -57.39 85.53 -66.96
CA GLN A 382 -57.60 86.97 -66.75
C GLN A 382 -57.67 87.73 -68.08
N VAL A 383 -56.79 87.43 -69.04
CA VAL A 383 -56.82 88.01 -70.38
C VAL A 383 -58.12 87.62 -71.11
N VAL A 384 -58.54 86.36 -71.04
CA VAL A 384 -59.82 85.92 -71.62
C VAL A 384 -60.99 86.63 -70.97
N ARG A 385 -61.00 86.80 -69.65
CA ARG A 385 -62.02 87.62 -68.96
C ARG A 385 -62.00 89.06 -69.43
N GLN A 386 -60.83 89.67 -69.56
CA GLN A 386 -60.71 91.04 -70.03
C GLN A 386 -61.16 91.20 -71.49
N VAL A 387 -60.84 90.24 -72.37
CA VAL A 387 -61.34 90.21 -73.74
C VAL A 387 -62.87 89.97 -73.77
N GLN A 388 -63.41 89.17 -72.85
CA GLN A 388 -64.86 89.00 -72.71
C GLN A 388 -65.53 90.28 -72.23
N ASP A 389 -64.96 90.96 -71.23
CA ASP A 389 -65.43 92.25 -70.72
C ASP A 389 -65.34 93.33 -71.81
N ASP A 390 -64.25 93.38 -72.58
CA ASP A 390 -64.08 94.28 -73.73
C ASP A 390 -65.07 93.96 -74.85
N ARG A 391 -65.31 92.67 -75.12
CA ARG A 391 -66.32 92.22 -76.10
C ARG A 391 -67.71 92.62 -75.65
N ASP A 392 -68.03 92.45 -74.37
CA ASP A 392 -69.34 92.76 -73.84
C ASP A 392 -69.53 94.29 -73.68
N ALA A 393 -68.46 95.05 -73.44
CA ALA A 393 -68.44 96.51 -73.56
C ALA A 393 -68.62 96.95 -75.02
N ALA A 394 -67.96 96.31 -75.98
CA ALA A 394 -68.15 96.57 -77.41
C ALA A 394 -69.56 96.20 -77.87
N LYS A 395 -70.15 95.12 -77.34
CA LYS A 395 -71.57 94.80 -77.53
C LYS A 395 -72.47 95.86 -76.90
N ALA A 396 -72.16 96.38 -75.72
CA ALA A 396 -72.93 97.46 -75.12
C ALA A 396 -72.85 98.75 -75.97
N VAL A 397 -71.68 99.06 -76.54
CA VAL A 397 -71.52 100.15 -77.51
C VAL A 397 -72.29 99.86 -78.81
N ALA A 398 -72.27 98.63 -79.31
CA ALA A 398 -73.05 98.22 -80.48
C ALA A 398 -74.56 98.28 -80.22
N ILE A 399 -75.03 97.90 -79.02
CA ILE A 399 -76.43 98.02 -78.60
C ILE A 399 -76.83 99.48 -78.44
N CYS A 400 -75.96 100.35 -77.91
CA CYS A 400 -76.20 101.80 -77.91
C CYS A 400 -76.23 102.37 -79.33
N ALA A 401 -75.31 101.94 -80.21
CA ALA A 401 -75.28 102.36 -81.61
C ALA A 401 -76.48 101.81 -82.40
N ASP A 402 -76.96 100.59 -82.10
CA ASP A 402 -78.18 100.01 -82.64
C ASP A 402 -79.42 100.69 -82.04
N GLY A 403 -79.37 101.19 -80.81
CA GLY A 403 -80.38 102.07 -80.21
C GLY A 403 -80.44 103.44 -80.87
N ASP A 404 -79.29 103.99 -81.25
CA ASP A 404 -79.16 105.23 -82.03
C ASP A 404 -79.59 105.01 -83.50
N LEU A 405 -79.32 103.83 -84.07
CA LEU A 405 -79.80 103.43 -85.40
C LEU A 405 -81.31 103.11 -85.37
N ALA A 406 -81.81 102.51 -84.30
CA ALA A 406 -83.22 102.20 -84.10
C ALA A 406 -84.02 103.48 -83.87
N SER A 407 -83.49 104.46 -83.14
CA SER A 407 -84.14 105.78 -83.01
C SER A 407 -84.14 106.57 -84.33
N LEU A 408 -83.07 106.49 -85.13
CA LEU A 408 -83.03 107.04 -86.50
C LEU A 408 -83.93 106.29 -87.51
N LEU A 409 -84.15 104.98 -87.32
CA LEU A 409 -85.05 104.15 -88.13
C LEU A 409 -86.51 104.20 -87.66
N GLN A 410 -86.76 104.57 -86.40
CA GLN A 410 -88.09 104.74 -85.81
C GLN A 410 -88.71 106.12 -86.14
N GLU A 411 -87.92 107.12 -86.50
CA GLU A 411 -88.41 108.33 -87.18
C GLU A 411 -88.86 108.07 -88.64
N ARG A 412 -88.43 106.95 -89.25
CA ARG A 412 -88.67 106.64 -90.67
C ARG A 412 -89.67 105.50 -90.94
N ARG A 413 -90.34 104.97 -89.91
CA ARG A 413 -91.25 103.82 -90.01
C ARG A 413 -92.63 104.04 -89.34
N LEU A 414 -93.13 105.27 -89.35
CA LEU A 414 -94.58 105.53 -89.35
C LEU A 414 -95.09 105.59 -90.79
N ASP A 415 -95.00 104.46 -91.50
CA ASP A 415 -95.95 104.15 -92.56
C ASP A 415 -95.80 102.70 -93.04
N ARG A 416 -96.93 102.01 -92.90
CA ARG A 416 -97.38 100.82 -93.62
C ARG A 416 -97.11 99.42 -93.02
N PRO A 417 -98.17 98.62 -92.84
CA PRO A 417 -98.16 97.31 -92.18
C PRO A 417 -98.18 96.13 -93.18
N ALA A 418 -98.24 94.92 -92.60
CA ALA A 418 -98.42 93.61 -93.21
C ALA A 418 -97.16 93.07 -93.89
N GLY A 419 -96.73 91.83 -93.70
CA GLY A 419 -97.39 90.62 -93.19
C GLY A 419 -96.70 89.45 -93.90
N SER A 420 -96.93 88.21 -93.45
CA SER A 420 -96.49 86.96 -94.09
C SER A 420 -94.97 86.75 -94.07
N GLY A 421 -94.42 85.66 -93.57
CA GLY A 421 -94.97 84.33 -93.47
C GLY A 421 -93.91 83.37 -94.00
N ALA A 422 -93.89 82.17 -93.44
CA ALA A 422 -93.15 81.02 -93.95
C ALA A 422 -91.62 81.18 -93.88
N ALA A 423 -90.82 80.15 -93.72
CA ALA A 423 -91.05 78.74 -93.84
C ALA A 423 -89.85 78.05 -93.15
N THR A 424 -89.98 76.73 -92.95
CA THR A 424 -88.92 75.72 -93.18
C THR A 424 -87.68 75.87 -92.31
N GLU A 425 -87.11 74.85 -91.70
CA GLU A 425 -87.01 73.41 -91.91
C GLU A 425 -85.90 73.12 -90.88
N SER A 426 -85.87 72.08 -90.08
CA SER A 426 -86.44 70.75 -90.13
C SER A 426 -85.46 69.96 -89.24
N THR A 427 -85.96 68.89 -88.62
CA THR A 427 -85.28 67.58 -88.52
C THR A 427 -83.84 67.57 -88.04
N SER A 428 -83.47 66.78 -87.05
CA SER A 428 -84.01 65.49 -86.58
C SER A 428 -82.94 65.00 -85.59
N GLU A 429 -83.33 64.39 -84.48
CA GLU A 429 -83.08 62.96 -84.19
C GLU A 429 -81.57 62.68 -83.94
N ASP A 430 -81.14 61.88 -82.98
CA ASP A 430 -81.81 60.83 -82.23
C ASP A 430 -80.97 60.47 -80.99
N ASP A 431 -81.64 59.78 -80.09
CA ASP A 431 -81.18 59.06 -78.91
C ASP A 431 -80.02 58.07 -79.21
N GLY A 432 -79.26 57.49 -78.28
CA GLY A 432 -79.37 57.34 -76.84
C GLY A 432 -78.35 56.29 -76.34
N ASP A 433 -78.21 56.27 -75.02
CA ASP A 433 -77.56 55.31 -74.11
C ASP A 433 -77.38 53.83 -74.51
N GLY A 434 -76.43 53.19 -73.81
CA GLY A 434 -76.54 51.79 -73.37
C GLY A 434 -75.27 50.98 -73.64
N ASP A 435 -74.47 50.61 -72.64
CA ASP A 435 -74.75 49.59 -71.61
C ASP A 435 -75.10 48.20 -72.19
N SER A 436 -74.38 47.20 -71.68
CA SER A 436 -74.73 45.78 -71.63
C SER A 436 -75.01 44.98 -72.93
N CYS A 437 -74.14 43.98 -73.15
CA CYS A 437 -74.39 42.60 -73.63
C CYS A 437 -75.40 42.31 -74.76
N GLY A 438 -74.90 41.69 -75.85
CA GLY A 438 -75.65 40.71 -76.66
C GLY A 438 -75.34 40.76 -78.17
N PRO A 439 -75.36 39.63 -78.90
CA PRO A 439 -74.68 39.47 -80.19
C PRO A 439 -75.60 39.56 -81.43
N GLN A 440 -75.06 39.99 -82.58
CA GLN A 440 -74.82 39.14 -83.77
C GLN A 440 -74.55 39.97 -85.05
N ASP A 441 -73.52 39.51 -85.76
CA ASP A 441 -73.38 39.43 -87.22
C ASP A 441 -73.34 40.70 -88.10
N ALA A 442 -72.12 40.89 -88.62
CA ALA A 442 -71.79 40.83 -90.06
C ALA A 442 -71.69 42.14 -90.88
N LEU A 443 -70.43 42.42 -91.24
CA LEU A 443 -69.92 42.82 -92.58
C LEU A 443 -70.19 44.27 -93.04
N SER A 444 -69.10 45.05 -93.18
CA SER A 444 -68.53 45.56 -94.46
C SER A 444 -69.30 46.79 -94.98
N ASP A 445 -68.73 47.89 -95.47
CA ASP A 445 -67.45 48.16 -96.14
C ASP A 445 -67.42 49.70 -96.38
N GLU A 446 -66.21 50.26 -96.58
CA GLU A 446 -65.88 51.41 -97.46
C GLU A 446 -66.52 52.81 -97.17
N ASP A 447 -65.89 53.98 -97.32
CA ASP A 447 -64.60 54.40 -97.87
C ASP A 447 -64.40 55.93 -97.60
N ASP A 448 -63.14 56.37 -97.73
CA ASP A 448 -62.69 57.69 -98.21
C ASP A 448 -62.87 58.99 -97.39
N THR A 449 -61.95 59.26 -96.46
CA THR A 449 -61.31 60.60 -96.28
C THR A 449 -59.89 60.44 -95.70
N ASP A 450 -58.93 59.98 -96.51
CA ASP A 450 -57.71 59.33 -96.01
C ASP A 450 -56.42 59.82 -96.68
N ALA A 451 -56.18 61.15 -96.67
CA ALA A 451 -55.00 61.72 -97.37
C ALA A 451 -54.18 62.79 -96.62
N LEU A 452 -54.70 63.47 -95.59
CA LEU A 452 -53.92 64.51 -94.88
C LEU A 452 -53.52 64.15 -93.44
N ASP A 453 -54.27 63.27 -92.77
CA ASP A 453 -53.87 62.73 -91.46
C ASP A 453 -52.77 61.66 -91.54
N ARG A 454 -52.58 61.04 -92.72
CA ARG A 454 -51.54 60.01 -92.94
C ARG A 454 -50.10 60.54 -92.91
N LEU A 455 -49.86 61.82 -93.18
CA LEU A 455 -48.49 62.38 -93.13
C LEU A 455 -48.03 62.70 -91.70
N PHE A 456 -48.94 63.10 -90.80
CA PHE A 456 -48.61 63.31 -89.37
C PHE A 456 -48.77 62.02 -88.54
N ALA A 457 -49.67 61.10 -88.93
CA ALA A 457 -49.75 59.78 -88.33
C ALA A 457 -48.56 58.87 -88.72
N SER A 458 -47.93 59.06 -89.88
CA SER A 458 -46.72 58.34 -90.28
C SER A 458 -45.52 58.68 -89.38
N ASP A 459 -45.36 59.94 -88.99
CA ASP A 459 -44.26 60.37 -88.11
C ASP A 459 -44.52 59.97 -86.64
N ALA A 460 -45.77 60.08 -86.18
CA ALA A 460 -46.16 59.59 -84.85
C ALA A 460 -46.09 58.06 -84.75
N ALA A 461 -46.45 57.32 -85.80
CA ALA A 461 -46.31 55.86 -85.85
C ALA A 461 -44.85 55.42 -85.97
N ALA A 462 -44.00 56.19 -86.66
CA ALA A 462 -42.56 55.95 -86.71
C ALA A 462 -41.90 56.17 -85.33
N GLN A 463 -42.27 57.24 -84.62
CA GLN A 463 -41.82 57.49 -83.25
C GLN A 463 -42.31 56.41 -82.28
N ALA A 464 -43.58 56.02 -82.35
CA ALA A 464 -44.12 54.93 -81.54
C ALA A 464 -43.44 53.57 -81.84
N LEU A 465 -43.04 53.33 -83.09
CA LEU A 465 -42.25 52.14 -83.47
C LEU A 465 -40.82 52.19 -82.94
N GLU A 466 -40.17 53.36 -82.93
CA GLU A 466 -38.85 53.53 -82.33
C GLU A 466 -38.88 53.40 -80.80
N GLU A 467 -39.90 53.96 -80.15
CA GLU A 467 -40.15 53.79 -78.71
C GLU A 467 -40.42 52.32 -78.39
N ALA A 468 -41.28 51.64 -79.15
CA ALA A 468 -41.53 50.21 -78.96
C ALA A 468 -40.27 49.36 -79.21
N ARG A 469 -39.41 49.71 -80.17
CA ARG A 469 -38.12 49.04 -80.40
C ARG A 469 -37.13 49.29 -79.27
N PHE A 470 -37.11 50.50 -78.73
CA PHE A 470 -36.27 50.86 -77.59
C PHE A 470 -36.74 50.12 -76.32
N GLU A 471 -38.04 50.09 -76.05
CA GLU A 471 -38.62 49.30 -74.97
C GLU A 471 -38.36 47.80 -75.14
N LEU A 472 -38.49 47.28 -76.37
CA LEU A 472 -38.19 45.87 -76.66
C LEU A 472 -36.70 45.56 -76.49
N SER A 473 -35.82 46.51 -76.80
CA SER A 473 -34.37 46.41 -76.53
C SER A 473 -34.05 46.44 -75.02
N ILE A 474 -34.76 47.28 -74.26
CA ILE A 474 -34.65 47.30 -72.79
C ILE A 474 -35.17 45.98 -72.21
N GLN A 475 -36.31 45.47 -72.68
CA GLN A 475 -36.85 44.19 -72.24
C GLN A 475 -35.92 43.04 -72.62
N ALA A 476 -35.36 43.03 -73.83
CA ALA A 476 -34.39 42.05 -74.27
C ALA A 476 -33.13 42.06 -73.38
N SER A 477 -32.58 43.24 -73.09
CA SER A 477 -31.40 43.36 -72.21
C SER A 477 -31.71 42.94 -70.77
N ARG A 478 -32.90 43.24 -70.25
CA ARG A 478 -33.36 42.76 -68.94
C ARG A 478 -33.55 41.24 -68.90
N THR A 479 -34.12 40.65 -69.96
CA THR A 479 -34.27 39.20 -70.04
C THR A 479 -32.92 38.50 -70.14
N ALA A 480 -31.95 39.08 -70.84
CA ALA A 480 -30.58 38.57 -70.88
C ALA A 480 -29.91 38.64 -69.50
N GLN A 481 -30.04 39.76 -68.78
CA GLN A 481 -29.54 39.89 -67.40
C GLN A 481 -30.16 38.86 -66.45
N LEU A 482 -31.47 38.64 -66.53
CA LEU A 482 -32.14 37.61 -65.73
C LEU A 482 -31.69 36.20 -66.10
N GLN A 483 -31.41 35.92 -67.38
CA GLN A 483 -30.85 34.64 -67.81
C GLN A 483 -29.44 34.44 -67.26
N ASP A 484 -28.60 35.47 -67.28
CA ASP A 484 -27.25 35.44 -66.71
C ASP A 484 -27.29 35.26 -65.18
N GLU A 485 -28.21 35.95 -64.48
CA GLU A 485 -28.43 35.78 -63.05
C GLU A 485 -28.92 34.36 -62.70
N ILE A 486 -29.84 33.80 -63.50
CA ILE A 486 -30.30 32.42 -63.32
C ILE A 486 -29.15 31.43 -63.54
N ALA A 487 -28.33 31.63 -64.57
CA ALA A 487 -27.17 30.79 -64.84
C ALA A 487 -26.15 30.86 -63.68
N HIS A 488 -25.85 32.07 -63.21
CA HIS A 488 -24.97 32.29 -62.06
C HIS A 488 -25.52 31.63 -60.77
N LEU A 489 -26.82 31.78 -60.50
CA LEU A 489 -27.47 31.10 -59.36
C LEU A 489 -27.44 29.57 -59.50
N HIS A 490 -27.59 29.05 -60.72
CA HIS A 490 -27.50 27.62 -60.97
C HIS A 490 -26.07 27.09 -60.70
N ASP A 491 -25.05 27.79 -61.18
CA ASP A 491 -23.65 27.41 -60.96
C ASP A 491 -23.28 27.47 -59.48
N THR A 492 -23.70 28.52 -58.77
CA THR A 492 -23.48 28.63 -57.31
C THR A 492 -24.21 27.54 -56.52
N LEU A 493 -25.42 27.14 -56.93
CA LEU A 493 -26.13 26.00 -56.32
C LEU A 493 -25.43 24.67 -56.60
N LEU A 494 -24.86 24.48 -57.79
CA LEU A 494 -24.10 23.28 -58.11
C LEU A 494 -22.79 23.20 -57.32
N ASP A 495 -22.10 24.32 -57.14
CA ASP A 495 -20.86 24.38 -56.37
C ASP A 495 -21.11 24.16 -54.87
N THR A 496 -22.12 24.79 -54.30
CA THR A 496 -22.54 24.51 -52.91
C THR A 496 -22.98 23.06 -52.72
N ALA A 497 -23.68 22.46 -53.69
CA ALA A 497 -24.04 21.04 -53.64
C ALA A 497 -22.80 20.11 -53.70
N ARG A 498 -21.77 20.48 -54.48
CA ARG A 498 -20.49 19.75 -54.54
C ARG A 498 -19.74 19.87 -53.20
N GLU A 499 -19.67 21.05 -52.61
CA GLU A 499 -19.08 21.29 -51.29
C GLU A 499 -19.82 20.52 -50.17
N HIS A 500 -21.15 20.49 -50.23
CA HIS A 500 -21.94 19.67 -49.30
C HIS A 500 -21.65 18.18 -49.46
N LYS A 501 -21.46 17.69 -50.70
CA LYS A 501 -21.09 16.29 -50.94
C LYS A 501 -19.68 15.97 -50.42
N THR A 502 -18.71 16.86 -50.62
CA THR A 502 -17.34 16.66 -50.11
C THR A 502 -17.32 16.69 -48.58
N THR A 503 -18.02 17.63 -47.94
CA THR A 503 -18.13 17.69 -46.47
C THR A 503 -18.86 16.50 -45.87
N LEU A 504 -19.91 15.97 -46.51
CA LEU A 504 -20.55 14.73 -46.08
C LEU A 504 -19.60 13.53 -46.21
N SER A 505 -18.79 13.48 -47.27
CA SER A 505 -17.79 12.41 -47.43
C SER A 505 -16.70 12.48 -46.36
N THR A 506 -16.21 13.68 -46.02
CA THR A 506 -15.19 13.84 -44.96
C THR A 506 -15.77 13.53 -43.59
N LEU A 507 -17.01 13.93 -43.29
CA LEU A 507 -17.69 13.55 -42.05
C LEU A 507 -17.89 12.03 -41.94
N SER A 508 -18.19 11.35 -43.04
CA SER A 508 -18.28 9.88 -43.04
C SER A 508 -16.93 9.20 -42.79
N GLN A 509 -15.84 9.74 -43.36
CA GLN A 509 -14.48 9.26 -43.13
C GLN A 509 -14.03 9.49 -41.68
N LEU A 510 -14.30 10.68 -41.11
CA LEU A 510 -13.99 10.98 -39.71
C LEU A 510 -14.77 10.10 -38.73
N ARG A 511 -16.04 9.77 -39.04
CA ARG A 511 -16.82 8.80 -38.24
C ARG A 511 -16.20 7.41 -38.29
N ALA A 512 -15.79 6.94 -39.47
CA ALA A 512 -15.12 5.65 -39.59
C ALA A 512 -13.77 5.62 -38.85
N GLN A 513 -13.01 6.72 -38.86
CA GLN A 513 -11.77 6.87 -38.09
C GLN A 513 -12.03 6.88 -36.58
N LEU A 514 -13.09 7.54 -36.12
CA LEU A 514 -13.49 7.55 -34.72
C LEU A 514 -13.91 6.14 -34.26
N ASP A 515 -14.72 5.43 -35.05
CA ASP A 515 -15.15 4.07 -34.73
C ASP A 515 -13.94 3.11 -34.66
N ALA A 516 -12.96 3.27 -35.56
CA ALA A 516 -11.71 2.51 -35.51
C ALA A 516 -10.88 2.83 -34.25
N ALA A 517 -10.73 4.10 -33.90
CA ALA A 517 -9.99 4.51 -32.69
C ALA A 517 -10.68 4.02 -31.40
N VAL A 518 -12.02 4.01 -31.37
CA VAL A 518 -12.79 3.46 -30.24
C VAL A 518 -12.60 1.93 -30.14
N ALA A 519 -12.59 1.22 -31.27
CA ALA A 519 -12.31 -0.21 -31.28
C ALA A 519 -10.88 -0.54 -30.81
N ASP A 520 -9.89 0.24 -31.26
CA ASP A 520 -8.49 0.10 -30.83
C ASP A 520 -8.30 0.42 -29.34
N SER A 521 -8.97 1.46 -28.84
CA SER A 521 -8.98 1.80 -27.41
C SER A 521 -9.59 0.65 -26.57
N ALA A 522 -10.71 0.07 -27.01
CA ALA A 522 -11.32 -1.08 -26.35
C ALA A 522 -10.40 -2.32 -26.35
N ALA A 523 -9.69 -2.57 -27.46
CA ALA A 523 -8.73 -3.66 -27.55
C ALA A 523 -7.52 -3.46 -26.61
N ARG A 524 -6.98 -2.24 -26.54
CA ARG A 524 -5.91 -1.88 -25.60
C ARG A 524 -6.38 -1.99 -24.14
N GLN A 525 -7.61 -1.57 -23.84
CA GLN A 525 -8.18 -1.72 -22.49
C GLN A 525 -8.28 -3.20 -22.10
N ALA A 526 -8.72 -4.08 -23.00
CA ALA A 526 -8.75 -5.51 -22.75
C ALA A 526 -7.35 -6.12 -22.51
N GLN A 527 -6.32 -5.61 -23.20
CA GLN A 527 -4.93 -5.99 -22.94
C GLN A 527 -4.44 -5.51 -21.57
N VAL A 528 -4.78 -4.29 -21.17
CA VAL A 528 -4.46 -3.75 -19.83
C VAL A 528 -5.13 -4.59 -18.74
N ASP A 529 -6.40 -4.95 -18.91
CA ASP A 529 -7.13 -5.80 -17.95
C ASP A 529 -6.52 -7.20 -17.86
N ALA A 530 -6.10 -7.79 -18.99
CA ALA A 530 -5.41 -9.08 -19.03
C ALA A 530 -4.05 -9.02 -18.32
N LEU A 531 -3.25 -7.97 -18.55
CA LEU A 531 -1.97 -7.76 -17.86
C LEU A 531 -2.17 -7.50 -16.36
N ALA A 532 -3.21 -6.76 -15.98
CA ALA A 532 -3.57 -6.54 -14.57
C ALA A 532 -3.93 -7.87 -13.88
N ALA A 533 -4.68 -8.74 -14.56
CA ALA A 533 -4.99 -10.08 -14.05
C ALA A 533 -3.72 -10.94 -13.90
N GLN A 534 -2.76 -10.88 -14.83
CA GLN A 534 -1.47 -11.56 -14.73
C GLN A 534 -0.62 -11.03 -13.56
N VAL A 535 -0.58 -9.71 -13.35
CA VAL A 535 0.11 -9.10 -12.20
C VAL A 535 -0.51 -9.59 -10.89
N GLY A 536 -1.85 -9.64 -10.81
CA GLY A 536 -2.55 -10.17 -9.63
C GLY A 536 -2.27 -11.65 -9.36
N GLN A 537 -2.02 -12.47 -10.40
CA GLN A 537 -1.53 -13.84 -10.21
C GLN A 537 -0.09 -13.87 -9.68
N GLY A 538 0.78 -13.00 -10.20
CA GLY A 538 2.16 -12.84 -9.72
C GLY A 538 2.24 -12.44 -8.24
N GLU A 539 1.34 -11.56 -7.78
CA GLU A 539 1.24 -11.20 -6.35
C GLU A 539 0.82 -12.38 -5.47
N LYS A 540 -0.13 -13.21 -5.91
CA LYS A 540 -0.50 -14.45 -5.20
C LYS A 540 0.66 -15.44 -5.12
N HIS A 541 1.47 -15.55 -6.17
CA HIS A 541 2.68 -16.38 -6.13
C HIS A 541 3.74 -15.83 -5.18
N ARG A 542 3.93 -14.50 -5.11
CA ARG A 542 4.82 -13.87 -4.13
C ARG A 542 4.36 -14.11 -2.69
N GLN A 543 3.05 -13.97 -2.43
CA GLN A 543 2.48 -14.26 -1.10
C GLN A 543 2.73 -15.72 -0.69
N ARG A 544 2.48 -16.68 -1.58
CA ARG A 544 2.78 -18.11 -1.32
C ARG A 544 4.27 -18.38 -1.09
N LEU A 545 5.16 -17.67 -1.78
CA LEU A 545 6.60 -17.79 -1.57
C LEU A 545 7.00 -17.24 -0.20
N GLU A 546 6.44 -16.09 0.20
CA GLU A 546 6.66 -15.49 1.51
C GLU A 546 6.15 -16.40 2.64
N GLU A 547 4.93 -16.95 2.52
CA GLU A 547 4.37 -17.96 3.44
C GLU A 547 5.29 -19.20 3.54
N ALA A 548 5.78 -19.72 2.41
CA ALA A 548 6.69 -20.87 2.41
C ALA A 548 8.06 -20.56 3.05
N LEU A 549 8.57 -19.33 2.90
CA LEU A 549 9.80 -18.88 3.55
C LEU A 549 9.62 -18.74 5.07
N ASP A 550 8.45 -18.25 5.50
CA ASP A 550 8.10 -18.16 6.93
C ASP A 550 7.93 -19.56 7.55
N GLU A 551 7.23 -20.48 6.89
CA GLU A 551 7.12 -21.89 7.31
C GLU A 551 8.51 -22.55 7.41
N MET A 552 9.40 -22.30 6.45
CA MET A 552 10.78 -22.78 6.49
C MET A 552 11.58 -22.16 7.65
N ALA A 553 11.37 -20.88 7.94
CA ALA A 553 12.00 -20.21 9.08
C ALA A 553 11.51 -20.80 10.42
N GLU A 554 10.22 -21.08 10.54
CA GLU A 554 9.62 -21.75 11.70
C GLU A 554 10.14 -23.18 11.87
N ALA A 555 10.19 -23.97 10.79
CA ALA A 555 10.77 -25.32 10.82
C ALA A 555 12.24 -25.30 11.26
N ARG A 556 13.04 -24.32 10.80
CA ARG A 556 14.42 -24.12 11.25
C ARG A 556 14.52 -23.75 12.73
N ARG A 557 13.60 -22.92 13.24
CA ARG A 557 13.53 -22.59 14.69
C ARG A 557 13.20 -23.84 15.50
N GLN A 558 12.21 -24.62 15.09
CA GLN A 558 11.84 -25.88 15.75
C GLN A 558 13.00 -26.89 15.74
N LEU A 559 13.72 -27.02 14.62
CA LEU A 559 14.89 -27.87 14.53
C LEU A 559 16.00 -27.43 15.50
N LYS A 560 16.26 -26.12 15.63
CA LYS A 560 17.23 -25.60 16.61
C LYS A 560 16.84 -25.96 18.04
N VAL A 561 15.57 -25.78 18.39
CA VAL A 561 15.03 -26.15 19.72
C VAL A 561 15.20 -27.66 19.98
N GLN A 562 14.93 -28.51 18.99
CA GLN A 562 15.15 -29.96 19.13
C GLN A 562 16.64 -30.32 19.28
N VAL A 563 17.54 -29.65 18.55
CA VAL A 563 19.00 -29.85 18.68
C VAL A 563 19.48 -29.43 20.07
N GLU A 564 19.00 -28.31 20.61
CA GLU A 564 19.33 -27.86 21.95
C GLU A 564 18.77 -28.81 23.03
N ALA A 565 17.54 -29.29 22.88
CA ALA A 565 16.96 -30.31 23.75
C ALA A 565 17.79 -31.62 23.73
N ASN A 566 18.19 -32.09 22.55
CA ASN A 566 19.04 -33.27 22.40
C ASN A 566 20.43 -33.09 23.03
N LYS A 567 21.04 -31.90 22.90
CA LYS A 567 22.28 -31.56 23.60
C LYS A 567 22.11 -31.58 25.12
N GLY A 568 20.99 -31.05 25.63
CA GLY A 568 20.62 -31.11 27.05
C GLY A 568 20.48 -32.54 27.55
N LEU A 569 19.76 -33.39 26.82
CA LEU A 569 19.60 -34.82 27.15
C LEU A 569 20.94 -35.58 27.12
N ALA A 570 21.80 -35.31 26.12
CA ALA A 570 23.12 -35.92 26.03
C ALA A 570 24.02 -35.52 27.22
N SER A 571 23.99 -34.25 27.62
CA SER A 571 24.71 -33.78 28.81
C SER A 571 24.17 -34.41 30.09
N ALA A 572 22.84 -34.49 30.26
CA ALA A 572 22.21 -35.14 31.40
C ALA A 572 22.57 -36.63 31.48
N LEU A 573 22.59 -37.35 30.36
CA LEU A 573 22.98 -38.75 30.28
C LEU A 573 24.46 -38.95 30.62
N SER A 574 25.34 -38.05 30.16
CA SER A 574 26.75 -38.07 30.54
C SER A 574 26.94 -37.86 32.05
N ASN A 575 26.23 -36.89 32.63
CA ASN A 575 26.29 -36.62 34.07
C ASN A 575 25.74 -37.81 34.89
N ALA A 576 24.66 -38.45 34.43
CA ALA A 576 24.11 -39.65 35.05
C ALA A 576 25.12 -40.81 35.05
N LYS A 577 25.83 -41.03 33.94
CA LYS A 577 26.90 -42.04 33.86
C LYS A 577 28.06 -41.77 34.81
N VAL A 578 28.46 -40.51 34.97
CA VAL A 578 29.51 -40.11 35.93
C VAL A 578 29.03 -40.35 37.36
N ALA A 579 27.78 -39.99 37.68
CA ALA A 579 27.19 -40.24 38.99
C ALA A 579 27.07 -41.75 39.28
N GLU A 580 26.65 -42.55 38.31
CA GLU A 580 26.60 -44.01 38.42
C GLU A 580 27.98 -44.62 38.68
N ALA A 581 29.01 -44.17 37.94
CA ALA A 581 30.38 -44.62 38.15
C ALA A 581 30.89 -44.29 39.57
N ALA A 582 30.59 -43.10 40.08
CA ALA A 582 30.95 -42.71 41.44
C ALA A 582 30.25 -43.57 42.51
N LEU A 583 28.95 -43.88 42.34
CA LEU A 583 28.22 -44.77 43.24
C LEU A 583 28.74 -46.21 43.20
N VAL A 584 29.16 -46.69 42.03
CA VAL A 584 29.81 -48.01 41.89
C VAL A 584 31.15 -48.05 42.61
N GLU A 585 31.95 -46.98 42.52
CA GLU A 585 33.22 -46.85 43.24
C GLU A 585 32.99 -46.81 44.76
N GLU A 586 32.02 -46.04 45.25
CA GLU A 586 31.65 -45.99 46.67
C GLU A 586 31.17 -47.36 47.17
N ARG A 587 30.30 -48.04 46.41
CA ARG A 587 29.86 -49.41 46.74
C ARG A 587 31.05 -50.37 46.84
N ASN A 588 31.99 -50.31 45.89
CA ASN A 588 33.17 -51.16 45.91
C ASN A 588 34.07 -50.84 47.13
N SER A 589 34.24 -49.56 47.45
CA SER A 589 34.97 -49.12 48.65
C SER A 589 34.30 -49.62 49.94
N LEU A 590 32.98 -49.47 50.08
CA LEU A 590 32.24 -50.00 51.22
C LEU A 590 32.37 -51.52 51.31
N THR A 591 32.31 -52.24 50.19
CA THR A 591 32.52 -53.69 50.15
C THR A 591 33.91 -54.06 50.66
N THR A 592 34.96 -53.32 50.27
CA THR A 592 36.32 -53.55 50.80
C THR A 592 36.40 -53.29 52.30
N THR A 593 35.76 -52.22 52.81
CA THR A 593 35.74 -51.94 54.25
C THR A 593 34.98 -53.00 55.05
N VAL A 594 33.92 -53.60 54.49
CA VAL A 594 33.19 -54.70 55.13
C VAL A 594 34.10 -55.92 55.26
N VAL A 595 34.83 -56.29 54.20
CA VAL A 595 35.80 -57.41 54.25
C VAL A 595 36.90 -57.16 55.30
N GLU A 596 37.41 -55.93 55.39
CA GLU A 596 38.39 -55.55 56.42
C GLU A 596 37.80 -55.66 57.84
N LEU A 597 36.56 -55.21 58.05
CA LEU A 597 35.87 -55.32 59.34
C LEU A 597 35.56 -56.77 59.73
N GLU A 598 35.24 -57.63 58.77
CA GLU A 598 35.08 -59.07 58.99
C GLU A 598 36.40 -59.69 59.48
N ALA A 599 37.53 -59.36 58.86
CA ALA A 599 38.84 -59.81 59.31
C ALA A 599 39.16 -59.33 60.74
N TYR A 600 38.87 -58.06 61.06
CA TYR A 600 39.03 -57.56 62.43
C TYR A 600 38.13 -58.26 63.44
N ARG A 601 36.90 -58.60 63.06
CA ARG A 601 35.98 -59.37 63.90
C ARG A 601 36.53 -60.77 64.17
N GLU A 602 37.05 -61.46 63.17
CA GLU A 602 37.68 -62.78 63.33
C GLU A 602 38.90 -62.71 64.26
N GLU A 603 39.75 -61.69 64.13
CA GLU A 603 40.88 -61.46 65.02
C GLU A 603 40.44 -61.16 66.46
N TYR A 604 39.37 -60.38 66.63
CA TYR A 604 38.79 -60.10 67.95
C TYR A 604 38.21 -61.35 68.60
N GLU A 605 37.43 -62.16 67.87
CA GLU A 605 36.89 -63.43 68.35
C GLU A 605 38.02 -64.40 68.73
N ARG A 606 39.12 -64.42 67.95
CA ARG A 606 40.34 -65.16 68.29
C ARG A 606 41.00 -64.65 69.57
N LEU A 607 41.06 -63.35 69.79
CA LEU A 607 41.61 -62.77 71.03
C LEU A 607 40.71 -63.09 72.24
N CYS A 608 39.39 -63.02 72.08
CA CYS A 608 38.42 -63.41 73.12
C CYS A 608 38.55 -64.88 73.50
N THR A 609 38.76 -65.78 72.54
CA THR A 609 38.99 -67.20 72.84
C THR A 609 40.33 -67.42 73.55
N GLN A 610 41.40 -66.74 73.14
CA GLN A 610 42.71 -66.81 73.82
C GLN A 610 42.65 -66.26 75.25
N THR A 611 42.00 -65.12 75.46
CA THR A 611 41.84 -64.53 76.79
C THR A 611 41.00 -65.43 77.69
N ARG A 612 39.93 -66.05 77.18
CA ARG A 612 39.15 -67.06 77.92
C ARG A 612 40.02 -68.25 78.34
N VAL A 613 40.84 -68.80 77.45
CA VAL A 613 41.78 -69.88 77.77
C VAL A 613 42.78 -69.45 78.85
N LEU A 614 43.26 -68.22 78.82
CA LEU A 614 44.16 -67.69 79.86
C LEU A 614 43.44 -67.53 81.21
N VAL A 615 42.19 -67.06 81.21
CA VAL A 615 41.37 -66.97 82.42
C VAL A 615 41.12 -68.35 83.01
N ASP A 616 40.79 -69.35 82.19
CA ASP A 616 40.57 -70.73 82.63
C ASP A 616 41.87 -71.35 83.20
N ARG A 617 43.02 -71.10 82.55
CA ARG A 617 44.34 -71.52 83.07
C ARG A 617 44.68 -70.84 84.39
N HIS A 618 44.39 -69.55 84.53
CA HIS A 618 44.60 -68.83 85.79
C HIS A 618 43.70 -69.37 86.90
N ALA A 619 42.43 -69.64 86.61
CA ALA A 619 41.51 -70.26 87.55
C ALA A 619 42.02 -71.63 88.02
N LEU A 620 42.51 -72.46 87.09
CA LEU A 620 43.13 -73.75 87.42
C LEU A 620 44.38 -73.58 88.30
N ALA A 621 45.29 -72.68 87.93
CA ALA A 621 46.49 -72.38 88.72
C ALA A 621 46.14 -71.88 90.14
N GLU A 622 45.08 -71.09 90.30
CA GLU A 622 44.58 -70.67 91.61
C GLU A 622 44.05 -71.86 92.42
N THR A 623 43.28 -72.77 91.81
CA THR A 623 42.81 -73.98 92.51
C THR A 623 43.97 -74.88 92.95
N GLU A 624 44.99 -75.05 92.11
CA GLU A 624 46.21 -75.80 92.45
C GLU A 624 47.01 -75.11 93.56
N ARG A 625 47.17 -73.78 93.48
CA ARG A 625 47.82 -72.99 94.54
C ARG A 625 47.10 -73.15 95.88
N HIS A 626 45.77 -73.12 95.87
CA HIS A 626 44.95 -73.36 97.06
C HIS A 626 45.17 -74.78 97.59
N ALA A 627 45.12 -75.82 96.74
CA ALA A 627 45.38 -77.20 97.13
C ALA A 627 46.79 -77.40 97.72
N LEU A 628 47.83 -76.80 97.13
CA LEU A 628 49.19 -76.82 97.66
C LEU A 628 49.30 -76.09 99.01
N THR A 629 48.58 -74.98 99.17
CA THR A 629 48.53 -74.24 100.45
C THR A 629 47.86 -75.09 101.54
N GLU A 630 46.77 -75.79 101.21
CA GLU A 630 46.11 -76.74 102.12
C GLU A 630 47.03 -77.89 102.52
N LEU A 631 47.73 -78.51 101.56
CA LEU A 631 48.71 -79.57 101.84
C LEU A 631 49.87 -79.05 102.71
N THR A 632 50.38 -77.86 102.43
CA THR A 632 51.46 -77.22 103.19
C THR A 632 51.03 -76.93 104.63
N THR A 633 49.82 -76.38 104.82
CA THR A 633 49.28 -76.12 106.15
C THR A 633 49.00 -77.43 106.91
N SER A 634 48.53 -78.48 106.24
CA SER A 634 48.39 -79.81 106.84
C SER A 634 49.74 -80.36 107.30
N LEU A 635 50.79 -80.32 106.47
CA LEU A 635 52.15 -80.73 106.83
C LEU A 635 52.71 -79.97 108.04
N LEU A 636 52.48 -78.65 108.09
CA LEU A 636 52.93 -77.80 109.21
C LEU A 636 52.18 -78.10 110.51
N ARG A 637 50.90 -78.49 110.44
CA ARG A 637 50.08 -78.84 111.61
C ARG A 637 50.51 -80.14 112.29
N HIS A 638 51.13 -81.08 111.58
CA HIS A 638 51.60 -82.32 112.20
C HIS A 638 52.80 -82.03 113.12
N THR A 639 52.70 -82.35 114.40
CA THR A 639 53.80 -82.20 115.37
C THR A 639 54.67 -83.45 115.44
N ASN A 640 54.15 -84.60 114.99
CA ASN A 640 54.82 -85.89 115.01
C ASN A 640 55.70 -86.09 113.73
N PRO A 641 57.02 -86.29 113.87
CA PRO A 641 57.93 -86.47 112.73
C PRO A 641 57.60 -87.71 111.88
N ALA A 642 57.10 -88.79 112.49
CA ALA A 642 56.74 -90.01 111.74
C ALA A 642 55.55 -89.77 110.80
N GLN A 643 54.57 -88.97 111.22
CA GLN A 643 53.44 -88.58 110.36
C GLN A 643 53.91 -87.69 109.21
N LYS A 644 54.83 -86.75 109.46
CA LYS A 644 55.42 -85.92 108.39
C LYS A 644 56.12 -86.76 107.33
N ILE A 645 56.87 -87.79 107.72
CA ILE A 645 57.54 -88.69 106.77
C ILE A 645 56.50 -89.39 105.88
N VAL A 646 55.42 -89.95 106.46
CA VAL A 646 54.36 -90.60 105.68
C VAL A 646 53.67 -89.64 104.70
N TYR A 647 53.40 -88.39 105.12
CA TYR A 647 52.82 -87.39 104.22
C TYR A 647 53.80 -86.95 103.12
N LEU A 648 55.09 -86.79 103.43
CA LEU A 648 56.11 -86.47 102.44
C LEU A 648 56.28 -87.60 101.42
N ASP A 649 56.23 -88.86 101.86
CA ASP A 649 56.29 -90.01 100.95
C ASP A 649 55.02 -90.12 100.09
N ARG A 650 53.86 -89.78 100.64
CA ARG A 650 52.62 -89.66 99.84
C ARG A 650 52.74 -88.56 98.78
N ILE A 651 53.28 -87.39 99.14
CA ILE A 651 53.49 -86.28 98.19
C ILE A 651 54.48 -86.68 97.10
N ARG A 652 55.56 -87.39 97.45
CA ARG A 652 56.53 -87.90 96.47
C ARG A 652 55.87 -88.85 95.47
N ARG A 653 55.07 -89.81 95.95
CA ARG A 653 54.33 -90.72 95.05
C ARG A 653 53.36 -89.98 94.15
N GLN A 654 52.60 -89.03 94.69
CA GLN A 654 51.71 -88.19 93.88
C GLN A 654 52.47 -87.34 92.85
N LEU A 655 53.65 -86.83 93.21
CA LEU A 655 54.52 -86.12 92.27
C LEU A 655 55.02 -87.03 91.15
N ASP A 656 55.45 -88.25 91.49
CA ASP A 656 55.93 -89.25 90.51
C ASP A 656 54.79 -89.71 89.59
N GLU A 657 53.59 -89.93 90.13
CA GLU A 657 52.37 -90.25 89.36
C GLU A 657 52.02 -89.12 88.38
N VAL A 658 51.98 -87.87 88.85
CA VAL A 658 51.70 -86.70 87.99
C VAL A 658 52.81 -86.48 86.96
N GLN A 659 54.08 -86.79 87.27
CA GLN A 659 55.17 -86.74 86.30
C GLN A 659 54.99 -87.80 85.20
N ALA A 660 54.60 -89.02 85.57
CA ALA A 660 54.31 -90.08 84.61
C ALA A 660 53.13 -89.70 83.70
N GLU A 661 52.03 -89.22 84.27
CA GLU A 661 50.87 -88.74 83.52
C GLU A 661 51.25 -87.57 82.58
N ASN A 662 52.06 -86.61 83.03
CA ASN A 662 52.54 -85.51 82.18
C ASN A 662 53.39 -86.00 80.99
N VAL A 663 54.18 -87.04 81.17
CA VAL A 663 54.96 -87.63 80.08
C VAL A 663 54.03 -88.36 79.11
N GLU A 664 53.06 -89.12 79.60
CA GLU A 664 52.05 -89.80 78.79
C GLU A 664 51.25 -88.81 77.93
N ILE A 665 50.70 -87.76 78.55
CA ILE A 665 49.96 -86.70 77.84
C ILE A 665 50.84 -86.00 76.78
N LYS A 666 52.13 -85.76 77.06
CA LYS A 666 53.05 -85.18 76.07
C LYS A 666 53.25 -86.09 74.86
N VAL A 667 53.42 -87.39 75.09
CA VAL A 667 53.56 -88.38 74.03
C VAL A 667 52.28 -88.47 73.20
N GLU A 668 51.11 -88.48 73.83
CA GLU A 668 49.82 -88.44 73.13
C GLU A 668 49.67 -87.17 72.30
N LEU A 669 50.05 -86.02 72.85
CA LEU A 669 49.98 -84.74 72.15
C LEU A 669 50.93 -84.67 70.95
N GLU A 670 52.13 -85.23 71.05
CA GLU A 670 53.05 -85.38 69.93
C GLU A 670 52.51 -86.34 68.86
N ARG A 671 51.89 -87.44 69.28
CA ARG A 671 51.24 -88.41 68.39
C ARG A 671 50.08 -87.76 67.64
N GLU A 672 49.21 -87.01 68.31
CA GLU A 672 48.13 -86.28 67.67
C GLU A 672 48.64 -85.21 66.71
N ARG A 673 49.72 -84.50 67.06
CA ARG A 673 50.34 -83.52 66.15
C ARG A 673 50.90 -84.18 64.91
N ALA A 674 51.60 -85.31 65.04
CA ALA A 674 52.10 -86.07 63.90
C ALA A 674 50.94 -86.51 63.00
N TRP A 675 49.86 -87.01 63.60
CA TRP A 675 48.65 -87.41 62.88
C TRP A 675 47.97 -86.22 62.17
N ARG A 676 47.89 -85.04 62.80
CA ARG A 676 47.37 -83.82 62.14
C ARG A 676 48.23 -83.42 60.93
N VAL A 677 49.56 -83.49 61.05
CA VAL A 677 50.47 -83.17 59.94
C VAL A 677 50.26 -84.15 58.78
N GLU A 678 50.07 -85.43 59.08
CA GLU A 678 49.76 -86.46 58.08
C GLU A 678 48.41 -86.19 57.38
N MET A 679 47.35 -85.95 58.15
CA MET A 679 46.03 -85.59 57.61
C MET A 679 46.06 -84.29 56.79
N GLU A 680 46.79 -83.27 57.23
CA GLU A 680 46.98 -82.04 56.44
C GLU A 680 47.71 -82.30 55.12
N ALA A 681 48.71 -83.19 55.12
CA ALA A 681 49.42 -83.59 53.91
C ALA A 681 48.47 -84.32 52.95
N GLU A 682 47.66 -85.26 53.45
CA GLU A 682 46.63 -85.93 52.66
C GLU A 682 45.60 -84.95 52.09
N LEU A 683 45.06 -84.05 52.92
CA LEU A 683 44.12 -83.02 52.47
C LEU A 683 44.72 -82.08 51.42
N ARG A 684 46.02 -81.75 51.52
CA ARG A 684 46.73 -81.01 50.47
C ARG A 684 46.80 -81.82 49.17
N MET A 685 47.00 -83.14 49.22
CA MET A 685 46.99 -83.99 48.03
C MET A 685 45.59 -84.03 47.40
N TYR A 686 44.53 -84.19 48.18
CA TYR A 686 43.16 -84.16 47.66
C TYR A 686 42.79 -82.80 47.06
N LYS A 687 43.14 -81.69 47.73
CA LYS A 687 42.95 -80.33 47.19
C LYS A 687 43.71 -80.11 45.88
N ALA A 688 44.89 -80.71 45.70
CA ALA A 688 45.63 -80.63 44.44
C ALA A 688 44.93 -81.42 43.30
N VAL A 689 44.12 -82.43 43.62
CA VAL A 689 43.33 -83.17 42.65
C VAL A 689 42.10 -82.37 42.20
N ASP A 690 41.44 -81.65 43.10
CA ASP A 690 40.24 -80.86 42.78
C ASP A 690 40.52 -79.49 42.13
N ALA A 691 41.78 -79.03 42.10
CA ALA A 691 42.14 -77.81 41.39
C ALA A 691 41.98 -77.98 39.86
N PRO A 692 41.26 -77.07 39.16
CA PRO A 692 41.03 -77.15 37.72
C PRO A 692 42.36 -77.18 36.94
N LEU A 693 42.39 -77.95 35.84
CA LEU A 693 43.60 -78.26 35.05
C LEU A 693 44.41 -77.04 34.60
N SER A 694 43.80 -75.85 34.53
CA SER A 694 44.47 -74.58 34.20
C SER A 694 45.29 -73.98 35.33
N GLN A 695 45.02 -74.35 36.59
CA GLN A 695 45.71 -73.84 37.80
C GLN A 695 46.63 -74.86 38.46
N ARG A 696 46.63 -76.12 38.02
CA ARG A 696 47.62 -77.11 38.48
C ARG A 696 49.02 -76.64 38.06
N GLN A 697 49.83 -76.23 39.02
CA GLN A 697 51.27 -76.01 38.81
C GLN A 697 51.85 -77.33 38.25
N ARG A 698 52.21 -77.33 36.96
CA ARG A 698 52.95 -78.44 36.35
C ARG A 698 54.27 -78.56 37.11
N ARG A 699 54.37 -79.51 38.05
CA ARG A 699 55.66 -79.89 38.63
C ARG A 699 56.56 -80.29 37.47
N ALA A 700 57.51 -79.42 37.15
CA ALA A 700 58.61 -79.76 36.26
C ALA A 700 59.31 -80.98 36.88
N PRO A 701 59.60 -82.04 36.10
CA PRO A 701 60.31 -83.19 36.63
C PRO A 701 61.67 -82.70 37.12
N ASP A 702 61.87 -82.83 38.44
CA ASP A 702 63.13 -82.57 39.12
C ASP A 702 64.19 -83.46 38.47
N ARG A 703 65.02 -82.86 37.60
CA ARG A 703 66.12 -83.56 36.95
C ARG A 703 67.14 -83.82 38.05
N GLY A 704 67.19 -85.09 38.48
CA GLY A 704 68.17 -85.57 39.43
C GLY A 704 69.58 -85.15 39.03
N HIS A 705 70.17 -84.28 39.84
CA HIS A 705 71.61 -84.15 39.94
C HIS A 705 72.07 -85.22 40.93
N ARG A 706 72.72 -86.26 40.37
CA ARG A 706 73.66 -87.12 41.07
C ARG A 706 74.84 -86.33 41.59
#